data_AF-A0A0E3SKZ9-F1
#
_entry.id   AF-A0A0E3SKZ9-F1
#
_cell.length_a   1.000
_cell.length_b   1.000
_cell.length_c   1.000
_cell.angle_alpha   90.00
_cell.angle_beta   90.00
_cell.angle_gamma   90.00
#
_symmetry.space_group_name_H-M   'P 1'
#
loop_
_entity.id
_entity.type
_entity.pdbx_description
1 polymer ?
#
loop_
_entity_poly.entity_id
_entity_poly.type
_entity_poly.pdbx_seq_one_letter_code
_entity_poly.pdbx_strand_id
1 'polypeptide(L)'
;MKKNLKTKNSLNVRKKAAILSGFLVLLMIIGSSIAIADTNSSDNNKALKVGLAPINPDFVKYQQEKISNQLSFEGHKAGLIPSIVDLSHLGSVSSRIASYQSKYDLRSLNKVTSVKDQGNAGSCWAFATYGSLESYLLPGENWDFSENNLKNMLSNSAPEGFDFREGGTSGMSTAYLARWSGPVKESDDPYSDSSTYSSNELGLPVYKHVQNVLFLPGRQGSLDNNEIKSAIIKYGAVSTGLYSGGNNFYNYYSASKHSFYYNGSSSSDHGVDIVGWDDSYSKNNFTKIPPGNGAFIVKNSWSKDFGENGYFYVSYYDSNIGADNTIFTAENTDNYKNIYQYDPFGWTTTMGYGGSTGWSANIFTAKSSETLKAVSFYTTDSNCNYEIHIYTNISSSPINQAGPVISQSGKSSYAGYHTIPLNSGVQLKAGQKFSVVLKLKTTGYGYPIAIEYPYPNYSSKATANAGESFVSSDGNDWTDITKYYSNTNVCIKAFTSTGSASPVADFSAKPTSGNTPLSVTFTDKSTGSPTSWTWNFGDGTSSTTKSPVHTYSKAGKYTVSLTVKNNKGSNTKTIGNYINVAEAPIKPVAVFSATPTSGKAPVNVAFTDKSTGTPTKWKWTFGDGTTSVQQNPVHKYSKAGNYTVALTVVNAKGSSTLTKANYIKVITKPVAAFSASPTSGKAPLNVKFTDKSTGIPTKWQWNFGDGTTSTKQNITHKYSKAGTYTVKLTVTNVAGSNTKTISGYVTVKK
;
A
#
# COMPACT_ATOMS: atom_id res chain seq x y z
N MET A 1 0.22 -75.58 -26.26
CA MET A 1 1.69 -75.54 -26.45
C MET A 1 1.99 -75.69 -27.92
N LYS A 2 2.45 -74.65 -28.61
CA LYS A 2 3.07 -74.72 -29.94
C LYS A 2 3.52 -73.33 -30.32
N LYS A 3 4.79 -73.17 -30.72
CA LYS A 3 5.14 -72.25 -31.80
C LYS A 3 6.34 -72.83 -32.52
N ASN A 4 6.08 -73.22 -33.76
CA ASN A 4 7.04 -73.79 -34.69
C ASN A 4 7.53 -72.72 -35.68
N LEU A 5 8.72 -73.05 -36.18
CA LEU A 5 9.57 -72.37 -37.15
C LEU A 5 8.89 -71.96 -38.47
N LYS A 6 9.31 -70.78 -38.94
CA LYS A 6 10.04 -70.48 -40.22
C LYS A 6 10.11 -71.59 -41.27
N THR A 7 10.08 -71.38 -42.59
CA THR A 7 9.98 -70.24 -43.54
C THR A 7 10.05 -70.86 -44.95
N LYS A 8 9.27 -70.39 -45.93
CA LYS A 8 9.72 -69.84 -47.25
C LYS A 8 8.63 -69.90 -48.34
N ASN A 9 8.74 -68.90 -49.23
CA ASN A 9 8.34 -68.80 -50.64
C ASN A 9 6.98 -68.19 -51.06
N SER A 10 7.16 -67.07 -51.79
CA SER A 10 6.68 -66.75 -53.15
C SER A 10 5.27 -66.20 -53.40
N LEU A 11 5.30 -65.00 -54.00
CA LEU A 11 4.50 -64.47 -55.12
C LEU A 11 3.00 -64.14 -54.93
N ASN A 12 2.76 -62.82 -54.94
CA ASN A 12 2.00 -62.07 -55.94
C ASN A 12 0.46 -61.91 -55.83
N VAL A 13 0.08 -60.63 -55.90
CA VAL A 13 -1.15 -60.03 -56.47
C VAL A 13 -2.44 -59.95 -55.61
N ARG A 14 -2.84 -58.67 -55.42
CA ARG A 14 -4.18 -58.08 -55.14
C ARG A 14 -4.76 -58.17 -53.72
N LYS A 15 -4.72 -57.02 -53.03
CA LYS A 15 -5.88 -56.26 -52.48
C LYS A 15 -5.35 -54.90 -51.96
N LYS A 16 -5.63 -53.81 -52.67
CA LYS A 16 -6.67 -52.80 -52.36
C LYS A 16 -6.42 -52.01 -51.06
N ALA A 17 -5.97 -50.77 -51.28
CA ALA A 17 -6.51 -49.52 -50.73
C ALA A 17 -6.75 -49.41 -49.22
N ALA A 18 -5.85 -48.67 -48.55
CA ALA A 18 -6.12 -47.40 -47.87
C ALA A 18 -4.89 -47.02 -47.03
N ILE A 19 -4.74 -45.73 -46.75
CA ILE A 19 -3.65 -45.10 -45.96
C ILE A 19 -2.45 -44.66 -46.81
N LEU A 20 -2.65 -43.55 -47.53
CA LEU A 20 -1.61 -42.54 -47.72
C LEU A 20 -2.27 -41.16 -47.84
N SER A 21 -2.54 -40.53 -46.70
CA SER A 21 -2.89 -39.12 -46.62
C SER A 21 -2.47 -38.62 -45.24
N GLY A 22 -1.30 -38.01 -45.16
CA GLY A 22 -0.79 -37.47 -43.91
C GLY A 22 0.69 -37.14 -43.92
N PHE A 23 1.26 -36.71 -45.04
CA PHE A 23 2.62 -36.18 -45.12
C PHE A 23 2.77 -35.29 -46.35
N LEU A 24 2.04 -34.18 -46.40
CA LEU A 24 2.32 -33.12 -47.39
C LEU A 24 1.64 -31.76 -47.08
N VAL A 25 1.76 -31.19 -45.87
CA VAL A 25 1.55 -29.74 -45.65
C VAL A 25 2.42 -29.25 -44.50
N LEU A 26 3.75 -29.21 -44.69
CA LEU A 26 4.63 -28.34 -43.90
C LEU A 26 5.99 -28.13 -44.59
N LEU A 27 5.98 -27.92 -45.90
CA LEU A 27 7.17 -27.55 -46.68
C LEU A 27 6.75 -26.63 -47.83
N MET A 28 6.37 -25.41 -47.48
CA MET A 28 6.40 -24.23 -48.36
C MET A 28 6.20 -23.01 -47.46
N ILE A 29 7.27 -22.58 -46.78
CA ILE A 29 7.65 -21.18 -46.47
C ILE A 29 9.13 -21.29 -46.05
N ILE A 30 10.00 -21.43 -47.04
CA ILE A 30 11.37 -20.91 -46.96
C ILE A 30 11.52 -20.06 -48.21
N GLY A 31 10.88 -18.90 -48.19
CA GLY A 31 11.22 -17.82 -49.10
C GLY A 31 12.35 -17.04 -48.45
N SER A 32 13.59 -17.44 -48.75
CA SER A 32 14.77 -16.62 -48.49
C SER A 32 14.61 -15.29 -49.22
N SER A 33 14.19 -14.25 -48.50
CA SER A 33 14.25 -12.88 -48.98
C SER A 33 15.62 -12.33 -48.65
N ILE A 34 16.62 -12.69 -49.46
CA ILE A 34 17.85 -11.91 -49.55
C ILE A 34 17.45 -10.60 -50.22
N ALA A 35 17.48 -9.49 -49.47
CA ALA A 35 17.38 -8.17 -50.04
C ALA A 35 18.66 -7.90 -50.84
N ILE A 36 18.65 -8.23 -52.14
CA ILE A 36 19.60 -7.66 -53.09
C ILE A 36 19.04 -6.30 -53.48
N ALA A 37 19.79 -5.25 -53.16
CA ALA A 37 19.50 -3.91 -53.66
C ALA A 37 19.74 -3.90 -55.18
N ASP A 38 18.66 -3.98 -55.95
CA ASP A 38 18.70 -3.78 -57.39
C ASP A 38 18.52 -2.28 -57.68
N THR A 39 19.63 -1.57 -57.82
CA THR A 39 19.65 -0.19 -58.30
C THR A 39 19.55 -0.20 -59.82
N ASN A 40 18.32 -0.05 -60.34
CA ASN A 40 17.96 0.70 -61.56
C ASN A 40 16.71 0.09 -62.23
N SER A 41 15.58 0.81 -62.15
CA SER A 41 14.61 1.00 -63.24
C SER A 41 13.34 1.63 -62.67
N SER A 42 12.98 2.78 -63.22
CA SER A 42 11.77 3.54 -62.95
C SER A 42 10.51 2.80 -63.40
N ASP A 43 9.72 2.30 -62.46
CA ASP A 43 8.31 1.93 -62.67
C ASP A 43 7.48 2.40 -61.47
N ASN A 44 6.83 3.57 -61.62
CA ASN A 44 6.02 4.25 -60.62
C ASN A 44 4.62 3.63 -60.46
N ASN A 45 4.49 2.31 -60.36
CA ASN A 45 3.20 1.66 -60.08
C ASN A 45 3.32 0.26 -59.43
N LYS A 46 4.21 0.11 -58.45
CA LYS A 46 4.11 -1.04 -57.52
C LYS A 46 3.00 -0.75 -56.51
N ALA A 47 1.84 -1.36 -56.71
CA ALA A 47 0.84 -1.49 -55.65
C ALA A 47 1.54 -1.95 -54.36
N LEU A 48 1.41 -1.17 -53.28
CA LEU A 48 2.03 -1.50 -52.00
C LEU A 48 1.46 -2.85 -51.53
N LYS A 49 2.30 -3.88 -51.50
CA LYS A 49 1.88 -5.24 -51.17
C LYS A 49 1.58 -5.31 -49.67
N VAL A 50 0.33 -5.60 -49.32
CA VAL A 50 -0.06 -5.91 -47.94
C VAL A 50 0.71 -7.13 -47.44
N GLY A 51 1.21 -7.07 -46.21
CA GLY A 51 1.97 -8.15 -45.60
C GLY A 51 1.87 -8.17 -44.08
N LEU A 52 2.04 -9.37 -43.52
CA LEU A 52 2.18 -9.59 -42.08
C LEU A 52 3.65 -9.47 -41.68
N ALA A 53 3.90 -9.02 -40.45
CA ALA A 53 5.24 -9.05 -39.89
C ALA A 53 5.71 -10.49 -39.67
N PRO A 54 7.05 -10.71 -39.70
CA PRO A 54 7.62 -11.98 -39.26
C PRO A 54 7.20 -12.33 -37.83
N ILE A 55 6.96 -13.62 -37.59
CA ILE A 55 6.73 -14.16 -36.24
C ILE A 55 8.05 -14.11 -35.47
N ASN A 56 7.98 -13.85 -34.16
CA ASN A 56 9.15 -13.92 -33.28
C ASN A 56 9.88 -15.27 -33.43
N PRO A 57 11.16 -15.29 -33.83
CA PRO A 57 11.96 -16.51 -33.97
C PRO A 57 11.98 -17.38 -32.70
N ASP A 58 11.98 -16.79 -31.51
CA ASP A 58 11.98 -17.53 -30.24
C ASP A 58 10.65 -18.27 -30.02
N PHE A 59 9.54 -17.67 -30.45
CA PHE A 59 8.23 -18.33 -30.42
C PHE A 59 8.15 -19.48 -31.42
N VAL A 60 8.70 -19.29 -32.62
CA VAL A 60 8.80 -20.37 -33.63
C VAL A 60 9.61 -21.54 -33.09
N LYS A 61 10.77 -21.26 -32.47
CA LYS A 61 11.60 -22.28 -31.83
C LYS A 61 10.86 -23.00 -30.71
N TYR A 62 10.17 -22.25 -29.83
CA TYR A 62 9.35 -22.80 -28.76
C TYR A 62 8.28 -23.78 -29.28
N GLN A 63 7.57 -23.43 -30.36
CA GLN A 63 6.57 -24.31 -30.97
C GLN A 63 7.19 -25.59 -31.58
N GLN A 64 8.35 -25.46 -32.25
CA GLN A 64 9.03 -26.59 -32.88
C GLN A 64 9.55 -27.59 -31.85
N GLU A 65 10.13 -27.10 -30.76
CA GLU A 65 10.73 -27.92 -29.70
C GLU A 65 9.69 -28.51 -28.74
N LYS A 66 8.41 -28.13 -28.84
CA LYS A 66 7.30 -28.59 -27.97
C LYS A 66 7.66 -28.51 -26.48
N ILE A 67 8.26 -27.40 -26.05
CA ILE A 67 8.86 -27.16 -24.72
C ILE A 67 7.83 -27.19 -23.55
N SER A 68 6.61 -27.64 -23.80
CA SER A 68 5.45 -27.73 -22.89
C SER A 68 5.62 -28.55 -21.59
N ASN A 69 6.82 -28.99 -21.20
CA ASN A 69 7.08 -29.77 -19.99
C ASN A 69 8.43 -29.45 -19.30
N GLN A 70 9.04 -28.30 -19.59
CA GLN A 70 10.26 -27.91 -18.85
C GLN A 70 9.91 -27.56 -17.40
N LEU A 71 10.63 -28.17 -16.46
CA LEU A 71 10.59 -27.80 -15.07
C LEU A 71 11.54 -26.61 -14.86
N SER A 72 11.06 -25.58 -14.20
CA SER A 72 11.90 -24.63 -13.50
C SER A 72 12.47 -25.27 -12.23
N PHE A 73 13.12 -24.47 -11.39
CA PHE A 73 13.71 -24.91 -10.13
C PHE A 73 12.74 -25.68 -9.20
N GLU A 74 13.27 -26.64 -8.42
CA GLU A 74 12.56 -27.41 -7.37
C GLU A 74 11.23 -28.10 -7.75
N GLY A 75 11.01 -28.36 -9.03
CA GLY A 75 9.81 -29.07 -9.51
C GLY A 75 8.65 -28.15 -9.89
N HIS A 76 8.80 -26.83 -9.71
CA HIS A 76 7.91 -25.84 -10.30
C HIS A 76 7.98 -25.92 -11.83
N LYS A 77 6.86 -25.77 -12.54
CA LYS A 77 6.88 -25.73 -14.02
C LYS A 77 7.32 -24.37 -14.55
N ALA A 78 8.09 -24.39 -15.64
CA ALA A 78 8.30 -23.20 -16.46
C ALA A 78 6.94 -22.69 -16.98
N GLY A 79 6.78 -21.37 -17.01
CA GLY A 79 5.47 -20.76 -17.27
C GLY A 79 5.50 -19.59 -18.24
N LEU A 80 6.61 -18.86 -18.33
CA LEU A 80 6.73 -17.79 -19.30
C LEU A 80 7.08 -18.41 -20.65
N ILE A 81 6.29 -18.09 -21.67
CA ILE A 81 6.59 -18.49 -23.05
C ILE A 81 7.02 -17.25 -23.86
N PRO A 82 7.81 -17.40 -24.94
CA PRO A 82 8.14 -16.26 -25.79
C PRO A 82 6.88 -15.61 -26.39
N SER A 83 6.90 -14.30 -26.60
CA SER A 83 5.82 -13.59 -27.31
C SER A 83 5.79 -13.99 -28.79
N ILE A 84 4.59 -14.22 -29.36
CA ILE A 84 4.43 -14.43 -30.81
C ILE A 84 4.83 -13.18 -31.63
N VAL A 85 4.61 -12.00 -31.06
CA VAL A 85 5.01 -10.71 -31.63
C VAL A 85 6.46 -10.43 -31.25
N ASP A 86 7.27 -10.14 -32.26
CA ASP A 86 8.65 -9.66 -32.07
C ASP A 86 8.65 -8.18 -31.70
N LEU A 87 9.28 -7.85 -30.58
CA LEU A 87 9.42 -6.49 -30.05
C LEU A 87 10.89 -6.04 -30.01
N SER A 88 11.80 -6.80 -30.60
CA SER A 88 13.24 -6.48 -30.62
C SER A 88 13.57 -5.20 -31.39
N HIS A 89 12.67 -4.73 -32.27
CA HIS A 89 12.83 -3.48 -33.02
C HIS A 89 12.55 -2.21 -32.22
N LEU A 90 11.96 -2.31 -31.02
CA LEU A 90 11.56 -1.14 -30.25
C LEU A 90 12.77 -0.27 -29.89
N GLY A 91 12.71 1.00 -30.29
CA GLY A 91 13.73 1.99 -29.97
C GLY A 91 13.59 2.59 -28.57
N SER A 92 14.67 3.17 -28.05
CA SER A 92 14.68 3.90 -26.77
C SER A 92 13.70 5.08 -26.75
N VAL A 93 13.12 5.36 -25.57
CA VAL A 93 12.01 6.33 -25.42
C VAL A 93 12.42 7.52 -24.56
N SER A 94 13.28 7.32 -23.55
CA SER A 94 13.69 8.35 -22.61
C SER A 94 14.74 9.33 -23.18
N SER A 95 14.52 10.63 -22.97
CA SER A 95 15.62 11.62 -22.92
C SER A 95 16.40 11.37 -21.62
N ARG A 96 17.65 10.93 -21.73
CA ARG A 96 18.48 10.47 -20.60
C ARG A 96 18.48 11.52 -19.46
N ILE A 97 17.88 11.18 -18.32
CA ILE A 97 18.10 11.92 -17.06
C ILE A 97 19.59 11.85 -16.72
N ALA A 98 20.18 12.96 -16.28
CA ALA A 98 21.62 13.08 -16.05
C ALA A 98 22.18 12.04 -15.06
N SER A 99 21.40 11.65 -14.04
CA SER A 99 21.71 10.50 -13.18
C SER A 99 20.49 10.05 -12.37
N TYR A 100 20.41 8.74 -12.10
CA TYR A 100 19.49 8.16 -11.11
C TYR A 100 20.25 7.93 -9.80
N GLN A 101 19.52 7.90 -8.68
CA GLN A 101 20.08 7.41 -7.42
C GLN A 101 20.67 6.00 -7.57
N SER A 102 21.74 5.73 -6.84
CA SER A 102 22.45 4.44 -6.92
C SER A 102 21.63 3.26 -6.41
N LYS A 103 20.61 3.50 -5.58
CA LYS A 103 19.73 2.46 -5.04
C LYS A 103 18.29 2.94 -4.98
N TYR A 104 17.35 2.08 -5.37
CA TYR A 104 15.92 2.30 -5.22
C TYR A 104 15.22 0.99 -4.92
N ASP A 105 14.26 1.01 -4.00
CA ASP A 105 13.61 -0.22 -3.53
C ASP A 105 12.14 0.04 -3.22
N LEU A 106 11.24 -0.47 -4.06
CA LEU A 106 9.79 -0.31 -3.88
C LEU A 106 9.28 -0.98 -2.59
N ARG A 107 10.00 -1.95 -2.01
CA ARG A 107 9.66 -2.57 -0.71
C ARG A 107 9.68 -1.51 0.40
N SER A 108 10.70 -0.67 0.40
CA SER A 108 10.85 0.42 1.38
C SER A 108 9.80 1.52 1.24
N LEU A 109 9.14 1.58 0.08
CA LEU A 109 8.12 2.56 -0.27
C LEU A 109 6.68 2.04 -0.14
N ASN A 110 6.49 0.81 0.35
CA ASN A 110 5.19 0.13 0.39
C ASN A 110 4.50 0.08 -0.99
N LYS A 111 5.29 -0.12 -2.04
CA LYS A 111 4.83 -0.18 -3.44
C LYS A 111 4.85 -1.59 -4.03
N VAL A 112 4.87 -2.60 -3.17
CA VAL A 112 4.77 -4.01 -3.57
C VAL A 112 3.84 -4.74 -2.62
N THR A 113 3.04 -5.65 -3.16
CA THR A 113 2.22 -6.59 -2.39
C THR A 113 3.06 -7.77 -1.89
N SER A 114 2.49 -8.59 -1.01
CA SER A 114 3.13 -9.82 -0.54
C SER A 114 3.56 -10.73 -1.70
N VAL A 115 4.67 -11.43 -1.53
CA VAL A 115 5.04 -12.54 -2.42
C VAL A 115 4.05 -13.70 -2.21
N LYS A 116 3.59 -14.28 -3.32
CA LYS A 116 2.68 -15.43 -3.39
C LYS A 116 3.43 -16.67 -3.92
N ASP A 117 2.74 -17.80 -4.00
CA ASP A 117 3.30 -19.07 -4.46
C ASP A 117 2.52 -19.62 -5.66
N GLN A 118 3.20 -19.80 -6.78
CA GLN A 118 2.62 -20.34 -8.00
C GLN A 118 2.45 -21.88 -7.97
N GLY A 119 3.12 -22.59 -7.06
CA GLY A 119 3.13 -24.05 -7.04
C GLY A 119 3.54 -24.63 -8.40
N ASN A 120 2.82 -25.66 -8.85
CA ASN A 120 3.20 -26.43 -10.05
C ASN A 120 2.52 -26.00 -11.35
N ALA A 121 1.82 -24.85 -11.39
CA ALA A 121 0.95 -24.49 -12.51
C ALA A 121 1.63 -23.86 -13.74
N GLY A 122 2.92 -23.52 -13.68
CA GLY A 122 3.58 -22.78 -14.76
C GLY A 122 2.93 -21.41 -15.02
N SER A 123 2.57 -20.69 -13.96
CA SER A 123 1.76 -19.47 -14.00
C SER A 123 2.53 -18.20 -13.62
N CYS A 124 3.86 -18.24 -13.59
CA CYS A 124 4.72 -17.08 -13.24
C CYS A 124 4.39 -15.80 -14.02
N TRP A 125 3.99 -15.93 -15.29
CA TRP A 125 3.55 -14.82 -16.14
C TRP A 125 2.29 -14.10 -15.59
N ALA A 126 1.39 -14.82 -14.94
CA ALA A 126 0.19 -14.26 -14.30
C ALA A 126 0.58 -13.50 -13.03
N PHE A 127 1.48 -14.05 -12.21
CA PHE A 127 2.00 -13.39 -11.02
C PHE A 127 2.79 -12.13 -11.36
N ALA A 128 3.64 -12.16 -12.40
CA ALA A 128 4.37 -10.97 -12.86
C ALA A 128 3.42 -9.89 -13.41
N THR A 129 2.37 -10.30 -14.12
CA THR A 129 1.33 -9.35 -14.58
C THR A 129 0.70 -8.60 -13.41
N TYR A 130 0.26 -9.32 -12.37
CA TYR A 130 -0.36 -8.67 -11.21
C TYR A 130 0.62 -8.03 -10.27
N GLY A 131 1.86 -8.51 -10.14
CA GLY A 131 2.89 -7.82 -9.38
C GLY A 131 3.19 -6.43 -9.97
N SER A 132 3.23 -6.30 -11.30
CA SER A 132 3.29 -5.00 -11.98
C SER A 132 2.03 -4.15 -11.74
N LEU A 133 0.83 -4.69 -11.99
CA LEU A 133 -0.42 -3.94 -11.87
C LEU A 133 -0.72 -3.48 -10.43
N GLU A 134 -0.53 -4.36 -9.44
CA GLU A 134 -0.72 -4.04 -8.02
C GLU A 134 0.29 -3.00 -7.56
N SER A 135 1.55 -3.09 -8.04
CA SER A 135 2.57 -2.10 -7.74
C SER A 135 2.23 -0.70 -8.28
N TYR A 136 1.60 -0.62 -9.45
CA TYR A 136 1.10 0.63 -10.01
C TYR A 136 0.02 1.28 -9.14
N LEU A 137 -0.87 0.48 -8.56
CA LEU A 137 -1.98 0.96 -7.72
C LEU A 137 -1.50 1.38 -6.32
N LEU A 138 -0.38 0.82 -5.84
CA LEU A 138 0.19 1.15 -4.54
C LEU A 138 0.96 2.49 -4.54
N PRO A 139 1.03 3.17 -3.37
CA PRO A 139 0.42 2.82 -2.09
C PRO A 139 -1.05 3.30 -1.98
N GLY A 140 -1.62 3.85 -3.06
CA GLY A 140 -2.95 4.47 -3.05
C GLY A 140 -4.08 3.47 -2.83
N GLU A 141 -3.98 2.31 -3.48
CA GLU A 141 -4.95 1.23 -3.36
C GLU A 141 -4.24 -0.11 -3.19
N ASN A 142 -4.63 -0.87 -2.16
CA ASN A 142 -4.07 -2.19 -1.90
C ASN A 142 -5.01 -3.27 -2.46
N TRP A 143 -4.57 -3.92 -3.53
CA TRP A 143 -5.31 -4.97 -4.24
C TRP A 143 -4.56 -6.28 -4.21
N ASP A 144 -5.33 -7.37 -4.21
CA ASP A 144 -4.85 -8.74 -4.31
C ASP A 144 -5.68 -9.42 -5.41
N PHE A 145 -5.11 -9.51 -6.61
CA PHE A 145 -5.82 -10.02 -7.80
C PHE A 145 -5.60 -11.53 -8.00
N SER A 146 -6.58 -12.19 -8.62
CA SER A 146 -6.60 -13.65 -8.81
C SER A 146 -5.80 -14.07 -10.03
N GLU A 147 -4.58 -14.57 -9.82
CA GLU A 147 -3.81 -15.26 -10.86
C GLU A 147 -4.54 -16.51 -11.38
N ASN A 148 -5.39 -17.14 -10.55
CA ASN A 148 -6.19 -18.30 -10.92
C ASN A 148 -7.13 -17.97 -12.08
N ASN A 149 -7.85 -16.85 -11.95
CA ASN A 149 -8.79 -16.41 -12.96
C ASN A 149 -8.09 -16.11 -14.28
N LEU A 150 -6.98 -15.36 -14.21
CA LEU A 150 -6.17 -15.00 -15.36
C LEU A 150 -5.67 -16.25 -16.11
N LYS A 151 -5.05 -17.21 -15.40
CA LYS A 151 -4.51 -18.41 -16.05
C LYS A 151 -5.60 -19.30 -16.65
N ASN A 152 -6.72 -19.47 -15.95
CA ASN A 152 -7.78 -20.39 -16.39
C ASN A 152 -8.55 -19.82 -17.58
N MET A 153 -8.85 -18.52 -17.57
CA MET A 153 -9.57 -17.83 -18.65
C MET A 153 -8.76 -17.68 -19.93
N LEU A 154 -7.43 -17.81 -19.85
CA LEU A 154 -6.53 -17.81 -20.99
C LEU A 154 -6.14 -19.21 -21.47
N SER A 155 -6.52 -20.27 -20.74
CA SER A 155 -6.25 -21.65 -21.10
C SER A 155 -7.16 -22.16 -22.22
N ASN A 156 -6.77 -23.25 -22.89
CA ASN A 156 -7.53 -23.83 -23.98
C ASN A 156 -8.92 -24.34 -23.59
N SER A 157 -9.18 -24.51 -22.30
CA SER A 157 -10.46 -24.93 -21.75
C SER A 157 -11.48 -23.79 -21.74
N ALA A 158 -11.03 -22.53 -21.78
CA ALA A 158 -11.91 -21.37 -21.83
C ALA A 158 -12.39 -21.09 -23.27
N PRO A 159 -13.64 -20.62 -23.45
CA PRO A 159 -14.16 -20.26 -24.78
C PRO A 159 -13.29 -19.25 -25.52
N GLU A 160 -12.83 -18.21 -24.84
CA GLU A 160 -11.94 -17.17 -25.36
C GLU A 160 -10.49 -17.35 -24.90
N GLY A 161 -10.10 -18.59 -24.58
CA GLY A 161 -8.74 -18.92 -24.16
C GLY A 161 -7.88 -19.42 -25.31
N PHE A 162 -6.57 -19.17 -25.22
CA PHE A 162 -5.55 -19.53 -26.20
C PHE A 162 -5.36 -21.05 -26.24
N ASP A 163 -4.71 -21.57 -27.27
CA ASP A 163 -4.57 -23.02 -27.51
C ASP A 163 -3.54 -23.72 -26.59
N PHE A 164 -3.16 -23.09 -25.48
CA PHE A 164 -2.24 -23.64 -24.49
C PHE A 164 -2.97 -24.26 -23.30
N ARG A 165 -2.41 -25.33 -22.75
CA ARG A 165 -2.84 -25.85 -21.45
C ARG A 165 -2.17 -25.11 -20.30
N GLU A 166 -0.89 -24.78 -20.44
CA GLU A 166 -0.05 -24.18 -19.41
C GLU A 166 0.90 -23.17 -20.07
N GLY A 167 1.31 -22.18 -19.28
CA GLY A 167 2.17 -21.08 -19.71
C GLY A 167 1.45 -19.92 -20.40
N GLY A 168 2.12 -18.77 -20.48
CA GLY A 168 1.54 -17.55 -21.03
C GLY A 168 2.52 -16.39 -21.13
N THR A 169 2.01 -15.25 -21.57
CA THR A 169 2.79 -14.04 -21.87
C THR A 169 2.09 -12.77 -21.37
N SER A 170 2.83 -11.67 -21.32
CA SER A 170 2.24 -10.35 -21.08
C SER A 170 1.26 -9.93 -22.19
N GLY A 171 1.45 -10.38 -23.43
CA GLY A 171 0.51 -10.17 -24.54
C GLY A 171 -0.83 -10.86 -24.30
N MET A 172 -0.83 -12.12 -23.85
CA MET A 172 -2.06 -12.84 -23.48
C MET A 172 -2.76 -12.18 -22.29
N SER A 173 -1.98 -11.76 -21.29
CA SER A 173 -2.49 -11.03 -20.13
C SER A 173 -3.13 -9.69 -20.54
N THR A 174 -2.52 -9.00 -21.49
CA THR A 174 -3.05 -7.76 -22.08
C THR A 174 -4.40 -8.02 -22.73
N ALA A 175 -4.54 -9.10 -23.52
CA ALA A 175 -5.81 -9.43 -24.18
C ALA A 175 -6.94 -9.70 -23.16
N TYR A 176 -6.67 -10.50 -22.13
CA TYR A 176 -7.62 -10.77 -21.04
C TYR A 176 -8.08 -9.49 -20.32
N LEU A 177 -7.14 -8.60 -19.97
CA LEU A 177 -7.46 -7.36 -19.27
C LEU A 177 -8.18 -6.36 -20.20
N ALA A 178 -7.72 -6.23 -21.45
CA ALA A 178 -8.25 -5.28 -22.43
C ALA A 178 -9.67 -5.62 -22.91
N ARG A 179 -10.06 -6.89 -22.85
CA ARG A 179 -11.44 -7.33 -23.16
C ARG A 179 -12.38 -7.32 -21.96
N TRP A 180 -11.92 -6.82 -20.81
CA TRP A 180 -12.64 -6.78 -19.52
C TRP A 180 -13.04 -8.16 -19.00
N SER A 181 -12.18 -9.17 -19.15
CA SER A 181 -12.36 -10.45 -18.43
C SER A 181 -11.87 -10.38 -16.98
N GLY A 182 -11.11 -9.33 -16.62
CA GLY A 182 -10.60 -9.11 -15.27
C GLY A 182 -9.92 -7.73 -15.11
N PRO A 183 -9.23 -7.49 -13.98
CA PRO A 183 -8.88 -8.48 -12.97
C PRO A 183 -10.01 -8.76 -11.97
N VAL A 184 -10.05 -10.02 -11.51
CA VAL A 184 -10.87 -10.52 -10.40
C VAL A 184 -10.04 -10.49 -9.11
N LYS A 185 -10.67 -10.37 -7.94
CA LYS A 185 -9.98 -10.48 -6.65
C LYS A 185 -9.59 -11.93 -6.33
N GLU A 186 -8.46 -12.10 -5.66
CA GLU A 186 -8.03 -13.38 -5.11
C GLU A 186 -9.08 -14.01 -4.17
N SER A 187 -9.81 -13.21 -3.40
CA SER A 187 -10.88 -13.71 -2.53
C SER A 187 -12.07 -14.33 -3.27
N ASP A 188 -12.28 -13.93 -4.53
CA ASP A 188 -13.45 -14.32 -5.31
C ASP A 188 -13.15 -15.55 -6.19
N ASP A 189 -11.87 -15.75 -6.54
CA ASP A 189 -11.38 -16.93 -7.26
C ASP A 189 -9.98 -17.32 -6.74
N PRO A 190 -9.87 -17.98 -5.58
CA PRO A 190 -8.59 -18.24 -4.94
C PRO A 190 -7.63 -19.10 -5.76
N TYR A 191 -6.35 -18.83 -5.61
CA TYR A 191 -5.29 -19.53 -6.31
C TYR A 191 -5.23 -21.01 -5.95
N SER A 192 -5.21 -21.83 -7.00
CA SER A 192 -4.95 -23.26 -6.93
C SER A 192 -4.04 -23.65 -8.07
N ASP A 193 -2.91 -24.26 -7.75
CA ASP A 193 -1.92 -24.67 -8.74
C ASP A 193 -2.36 -25.86 -9.61
N SER A 194 -3.44 -26.55 -9.20
CA SER A 194 -4.06 -27.66 -9.91
C SER A 194 -5.39 -27.31 -10.59
N SER A 195 -5.95 -26.13 -10.30
CA SER A 195 -7.18 -25.68 -10.96
C SER A 195 -6.93 -25.43 -12.45
N THR A 196 -7.88 -25.90 -13.26
CA THR A 196 -7.96 -25.72 -14.71
C THR A 196 -9.23 -24.96 -15.12
N TYR A 197 -9.98 -24.46 -14.15
CA TYR A 197 -11.28 -23.85 -14.38
C TYR A 197 -11.55 -22.72 -13.38
N SER A 198 -12.08 -21.63 -13.91
CA SER A 198 -12.67 -20.54 -13.15
C SER A 198 -14.12 -20.43 -13.60
N SER A 199 -15.06 -20.39 -12.66
CA SER A 199 -16.49 -20.49 -13.01
C SER A 199 -17.00 -19.23 -13.68
N ASN A 200 -17.10 -19.27 -15.00
CA ASN A 200 -17.81 -18.27 -15.80
C ASN A 200 -19.31 -18.20 -15.50
N GLU A 201 -19.88 -19.26 -14.92
CA GLU A 201 -21.30 -19.30 -14.51
C GLU A 201 -21.62 -18.33 -13.35
N LEU A 202 -20.62 -17.82 -12.63
CA LEU A 202 -20.82 -16.89 -11.50
C LEU A 202 -20.76 -15.41 -11.87
N GLY A 203 -20.40 -15.05 -13.11
CA GLY A 203 -20.25 -13.63 -13.49
C GLY A 203 -19.31 -12.88 -12.54
N LEU A 204 -18.11 -13.43 -12.32
CA LEU A 204 -17.17 -12.88 -11.35
C LEU A 204 -16.90 -11.39 -11.62
N PRO A 205 -16.94 -10.55 -10.57
CA PRO A 205 -16.84 -9.11 -10.74
C PRO A 205 -15.43 -8.70 -11.21
N VAL A 206 -15.40 -7.89 -12.26
CA VAL A 206 -14.21 -7.15 -12.68
C VAL A 206 -14.05 -5.93 -11.76
N TYR A 207 -12.88 -5.76 -11.16
CA TYR A 207 -12.65 -4.69 -10.18
C TYR A 207 -11.86 -3.50 -10.71
N LYS A 208 -11.17 -3.67 -11.83
CA LYS A 208 -10.41 -2.61 -12.50
C LYS A 208 -10.55 -2.75 -14.01
N HIS A 209 -10.45 -1.64 -14.72
CA HIS A 209 -10.29 -1.65 -16.17
C HIS A 209 -8.87 -1.21 -16.50
N VAL A 210 -8.12 -2.08 -17.19
CA VAL A 210 -6.79 -1.72 -17.71
C VAL A 210 -6.91 -0.49 -18.61
N GLN A 211 -5.99 0.47 -18.45
CA GLN A 211 -5.97 1.68 -19.27
C GLN A 211 -4.85 1.59 -20.31
N ASN A 212 -3.63 1.32 -19.86
CA ASN A 212 -2.48 1.15 -20.74
C ASN A 212 -1.69 -0.09 -20.32
N VAL A 213 -1.15 -0.80 -21.31
CA VAL A 213 -0.09 -1.79 -21.13
C VAL A 213 1.09 -1.35 -21.97
N LEU A 214 2.19 -1.00 -21.31
CA LEU A 214 3.38 -0.44 -21.95
C LEU A 214 4.40 -1.55 -22.18
N PHE A 215 4.79 -1.78 -23.43
CA PHE A 215 5.91 -2.65 -23.78
C PHE A 215 7.16 -1.80 -23.97
N LEU A 216 8.09 -1.94 -23.04
CA LEU A 216 9.31 -1.15 -23.04
C LEU A 216 10.35 -1.83 -23.93
N PRO A 217 11.21 -1.05 -24.61
CA PRO A 217 12.31 -1.62 -25.37
C PRO A 217 13.22 -2.47 -24.49
N GLY A 218 13.74 -3.56 -25.06
CA GLY A 218 14.78 -4.36 -24.43
C GLY A 218 16.06 -3.54 -24.24
N ARG A 219 16.82 -3.89 -23.20
CA ARG A 219 18.09 -3.24 -22.89
C ARG A 219 19.09 -3.45 -24.02
N GLN A 220 19.75 -2.39 -24.47
CA GLN A 220 20.79 -2.47 -25.51
C GLN A 220 22.14 -2.99 -24.99
N GLY A 221 22.24 -3.24 -23.69
CA GLY A 221 23.40 -3.85 -23.04
C GLY A 221 23.26 -3.90 -21.53
N SER A 222 24.19 -4.56 -20.83
CA SER A 222 24.11 -4.80 -19.38
C SER A 222 24.11 -3.53 -18.52
N LEU A 223 24.43 -2.36 -19.06
CA LEU A 223 24.39 -1.09 -18.32
C LEU A 223 23.27 -0.15 -18.79
N ASP A 224 22.48 -0.56 -19.78
CA ASP A 224 21.34 0.21 -20.29
C ASP A 224 20.11 0.02 -19.39
N ASN A 225 20.20 0.50 -18.16
CA ASN A 225 19.17 0.25 -17.14
C ASN A 225 18.22 1.44 -16.96
N ASN A 226 18.51 2.57 -17.62
CA ASN A 226 17.85 3.85 -17.34
C ASN A 226 16.37 3.87 -17.70
N GLU A 227 15.96 3.17 -18.77
CA GLU A 227 14.56 3.08 -19.18
C GLU A 227 13.75 2.30 -18.13
N ILE A 228 14.26 1.15 -17.68
CA ILE A 228 13.65 0.35 -16.61
C ILE A 228 13.61 1.14 -15.30
N LYS A 229 14.71 1.81 -14.91
CA LYS A 229 14.76 2.66 -13.71
C LYS A 229 13.71 3.77 -13.75
N SER A 230 13.56 4.44 -14.91
CA SER A 230 12.54 5.47 -15.15
C SER A 230 11.14 4.91 -14.94
N ALA A 231 10.86 3.76 -15.54
CA ALA A 231 9.59 3.07 -15.42
C ALA A 231 9.26 2.65 -13.99
N ILE A 232 10.24 2.11 -13.26
CA ILE A 232 10.05 1.72 -11.86
C ILE A 232 9.64 2.91 -10.99
N ILE A 233 10.31 4.05 -11.17
CA ILE A 233 9.96 5.28 -10.46
C ILE A 233 8.55 5.76 -10.82
N LYS A 234 8.22 5.74 -12.12
CA LYS A 234 6.99 6.36 -12.65
C LYS A 234 5.75 5.50 -12.45
N TYR A 235 5.86 4.20 -12.64
CA TYR A 235 4.73 3.29 -12.75
C TYR A 235 4.75 2.14 -11.74
N GLY A 236 5.83 1.97 -10.97
CA GLY A 236 5.98 0.81 -10.09
C GLY A 236 6.64 -0.37 -10.80
N ALA A 237 6.43 -1.58 -10.29
CA ALA A 237 7.15 -2.77 -10.69
C ALA A 237 7.02 -3.07 -12.20
N VAL A 238 8.13 -3.51 -12.80
CA VAL A 238 8.22 -3.85 -14.24
C VAL A 238 8.26 -5.36 -14.37
N SER A 239 7.22 -5.95 -14.98
CA SER A 239 7.19 -7.37 -15.31
C SER A 239 8.25 -7.67 -16.37
N THR A 240 9.03 -8.73 -16.18
CA THR A 240 10.04 -9.18 -17.12
C THR A 240 10.28 -10.70 -17.07
N GLY A 241 11.06 -11.20 -18.02
CA GLY A 241 11.48 -12.60 -18.06
C GLY A 241 12.91 -12.82 -17.56
N LEU A 242 13.17 -14.01 -17.03
CA LEU A 242 14.51 -14.56 -16.86
C LEU A 242 14.53 -16.05 -17.20
N TYR A 243 15.73 -16.60 -17.37
CA TYR A 243 15.91 -18.04 -17.48
C TYR A 243 16.19 -18.64 -16.09
N SER A 244 15.30 -19.49 -15.62
CA SER A 244 15.24 -20.07 -14.27
C SER A 244 16.40 -21.00 -13.93
N GLY A 245 17.34 -21.25 -14.86
CA GLY A 245 18.48 -22.14 -14.64
C GLY A 245 18.16 -23.63 -14.74
N GLY A 246 16.87 -24.01 -14.79
CA GLY A 246 16.40 -25.40 -14.83
C GLY A 246 17.06 -26.28 -13.75
N ASN A 247 17.46 -27.50 -14.13
CA ASN A 247 18.19 -28.43 -13.23
C ASN A 247 19.54 -27.90 -12.73
N ASN A 248 20.04 -26.79 -13.29
CA ASN A 248 21.33 -26.19 -12.94
C ASN A 248 21.17 -24.87 -12.18
N PHE A 249 19.98 -24.55 -11.65
CA PHE A 249 19.70 -23.28 -10.98
C PHE A 249 20.78 -22.85 -9.97
N TYR A 250 21.21 -23.76 -9.09
CA TYR A 250 22.22 -23.47 -8.06
C TYR A 250 23.63 -23.16 -8.62
N ASN A 251 23.89 -23.42 -9.90
CA ASN A 251 25.12 -22.96 -10.57
C ASN A 251 25.08 -21.44 -10.86
N TYR A 252 23.91 -20.84 -10.80
CA TYR A 252 23.67 -19.43 -11.11
C TYR A 252 23.14 -18.64 -9.89
N TYR A 253 22.55 -19.35 -8.91
CA TYR A 253 21.98 -18.78 -7.70
C TYR A 253 22.87 -18.98 -6.47
N SER A 254 23.02 -17.92 -5.67
CA SER A 254 23.69 -17.94 -4.37
C SER A 254 22.65 -17.90 -3.25
N ALA A 255 22.45 -19.02 -2.56
CA ALA A 255 21.48 -19.12 -1.48
C ALA A 255 21.82 -18.22 -0.28
N SER A 256 23.11 -18.02 0.03
CA SER A 256 23.56 -17.21 1.16
C SER A 256 23.48 -15.70 0.91
N LYS A 257 23.41 -15.28 -0.36
CA LYS A 257 23.35 -13.87 -0.77
C LYS A 257 22.05 -13.49 -1.47
N HIS A 258 21.18 -14.48 -1.72
CA HIS A 258 19.93 -14.35 -2.47
C HIS A 258 20.16 -13.63 -3.80
N SER A 259 21.13 -14.13 -4.58
CA SER A 259 21.58 -13.46 -5.80
C SER A 259 21.65 -14.43 -6.98
N PHE A 260 21.34 -13.96 -8.17
CA PHE A 260 21.24 -14.75 -9.39
C PHE A 260 21.97 -14.09 -10.56
N TYR A 261 22.71 -14.90 -11.32
CA TYR A 261 23.35 -14.44 -12.55
C TYR A 261 23.48 -15.58 -13.57
N TYR A 262 22.66 -15.51 -14.62
CA TYR A 262 22.76 -16.37 -15.80
C TYR A 262 23.46 -15.65 -16.95
N ASN A 263 24.44 -16.32 -17.57
CA ASN A 263 25.26 -15.77 -18.65
C ASN A 263 25.29 -16.65 -19.91
N GLY A 264 24.27 -17.49 -20.09
CA GLY A 264 24.14 -18.37 -21.26
C GLY A 264 23.19 -17.79 -22.31
N SER A 265 22.71 -18.66 -23.21
CA SER A 265 21.90 -18.32 -24.38
C SER A 265 20.49 -18.93 -24.38
N SER A 266 20.07 -19.55 -23.27
CA SER A 266 18.70 -20.04 -23.11
C SER A 266 17.74 -18.86 -22.97
N SER A 267 16.61 -18.94 -23.67
CA SER A 267 15.51 -17.98 -23.60
C SER A 267 14.86 -17.99 -22.21
N SER A 268 14.18 -16.90 -21.87
CA SER A 268 13.39 -16.78 -20.64
C SER A 268 12.31 -17.87 -20.55
N ASP A 269 12.12 -18.41 -19.34
CA ASP A 269 11.13 -19.44 -19.00
C ASP A 269 10.34 -19.10 -17.71
N HIS A 270 10.74 -18.03 -17.02
CA HIS A 270 10.17 -17.58 -15.76
C HIS A 270 9.90 -16.08 -15.75
N GLY A 271 8.67 -15.69 -15.38
CA GLY A 271 8.24 -14.31 -15.25
C GLY A 271 8.44 -13.79 -13.83
N VAL A 272 8.96 -12.57 -13.70
CA VAL A 272 9.21 -11.89 -12.43
C VAL A 272 8.94 -10.40 -12.54
N ASP A 273 8.99 -9.67 -11.42
CA ASP A 273 8.93 -8.22 -11.42
C ASP A 273 10.22 -7.58 -10.93
N ILE A 274 10.77 -6.65 -11.69
CA ILE A 274 11.82 -5.75 -11.21
C ILE A 274 11.17 -4.68 -10.32
N VAL A 275 11.52 -4.70 -9.03
CA VAL A 275 10.95 -3.82 -7.99
C VAL A 275 11.96 -2.79 -7.46
N GLY A 276 13.15 -2.74 -8.05
CA GLY A 276 14.20 -1.84 -7.60
C GLY A 276 15.55 -2.19 -8.18
N TRP A 277 16.57 -1.49 -7.71
CA TRP A 277 17.95 -1.72 -8.09
C TRP A 277 18.94 -1.27 -7.01
N ASP A 278 20.15 -1.79 -7.09
CA ASP A 278 21.31 -1.38 -6.30
C ASP A 278 22.57 -1.43 -7.19
N ASP A 279 23.01 -0.26 -7.67
CA ASP A 279 24.19 -0.09 -8.54
C ASP A 279 25.49 -0.51 -7.85
N SER A 280 25.50 -0.54 -6.51
CA SER A 280 26.66 -0.91 -5.71
C SER A 280 26.68 -2.38 -5.29
N TYR A 281 25.65 -3.16 -5.65
CA TYR A 281 25.56 -4.57 -5.28
C TYR A 281 26.78 -5.34 -5.79
N SER A 282 27.55 -5.89 -4.85
CA SER A 282 28.87 -6.45 -5.14
C SER A 282 28.77 -7.66 -6.07
N LYS A 283 29.58 -7.66 -7.13
CA LYS A 283 29.75 -8.81 -8.03
C LYS A 283 30.21 -10.09 -7.32
N ASN A 284 30.84 -9.96 -6.16
CA ASN A 284 31.31 -11.10 -5.37
C ASN A 284 30.18 -11.79 -4.57
N ASN A 285 28.96 -11.26 -4.63
CA ASN A 285 27.80 -11.89 -4.00
C ASN A 285 27.18 -13.00 -4.86
N PHE A 286 27.57 -13.14 -6.13
CA PHE A 286 27.03 -14.11 -7.08
C PHE A 286 27.89 -15.37 -7.17
N THR A 287 27.25 -16.53 -7.41
CA THR A 287 27.95 -17.82 -7.59
C THR A 287 28.91 -17.79 -8.77
N LYS A 288 28.46 -17.21 -9.89
CA LYS A 288 29.33 -16.81 -11.00
C LYS A 288 29.61 -15.32 -10.87
N ILE A 289 30.86 -14.89 -11.01
CA ILE A 289 31.23 -13.48 -10.86
C ILE A 289 30.86 -12.73 -12.15
N PRO A 290 29.90 -11.78 -12.12
CA PRO A 290 29.60 -10.94 -13.29
C PRO A 290 30.73 -9.93 -13.57
N PRO A 291 30.80 -9.37 -14.79
CA PRO A 291 31.83 -8.40 -15.16
C PRO A 291 31.95 -7.18 -14.23
N GLY A 292 30.84 -6.73 -13.65
CA GLY A 292 30.80 -5.56 -12.76
C GLY A 292 29.77 -5.67 -11.65
N ASN A 293 29.77 -4.68 -10.76
CA ASN A 293 28.75 -4.53 -9.72
C ASN A 293 27.42 -4.09 -10.32
N GLY A 294 26.36 -4.22 -9.53
CA GLY A 294 25.04 -3.74 -9.86
C GLY A 294 24.04 -4.87 -10.07
N ALA A 295 22.87 -4.73 -9.45
CA ALA A 295 21.81 -5.72 -9.53
C ALA A 295 20.43 -5.07 -9.51
N PHE A 296 19.49 -5.69 -10.20
CA PHE A 296 18.06 -5.46 -10.01
C PHE A 296 17.57 -6.20 -8.77
N ILE A 297 16.63 -5.61 -8.05
CA ILE A 297 15.88 -6.25 -6.97
C ILE A 297 14.62 -6.82 -7.61
N VAL A 298 14.40 -8.12 -7.45
CA VAL A 298 13.36 -8.86 -8.15
C VAL A 298 12.39 -9.49 -7.17
N LYS A 299 11.08 -9.30 -7.40
CA LYS A 299 10.00 -10.01 -6.73
C LYS A 299 9.68 -11.28 -7.51
N ASN A 300 9.59 -12.40 -6.79
CA ASN A 300 9.32 -13.71 -7.36
C ASN A 300 7.89 -14.21 -7.07
N SER A 301 7.58 -15.42 -7.54
CA SER A 301 6.34 -16.16 -7.31
C SER A 301 6.56 -17.57 -6.72
N TRP A 302 7.71 -17.84 -6.08
CA TRP A 302 8.01 -19.13 -5.41
C TRP A 302 7.88 -19.05 -3.89
N SER A 303 6.82 -18.43 -3.38
CA SER A 303 6.57 -18.19 -1.95
C SER A 303 7.55 -17.22 -1.28
N LYS A 304 7.26 -16.92 0.00
CA LYS A 304 8.13 -16.10 0.86
C LYS A 304 9.34 -16.86 1.38
N ASP A 305 9.32 -18.19 1.33
CA ASP A 305 10.42 -19.02 1.86
C ASP A 305 11.64 -19.01 0.94
N PHE A 306 11.45 -18.65 -0.34
CA PHE A 306 12.52 -18.48 -1.29
C PHE A 306 13.24 -17.13 -1.12
N GLY A 307 14.57 -17.14 -1.19
CA GLY A 307 15.37 -15.91 -1.24
C GLY A 307 15.28 -15.06 0.03
N GLU A 308 15.26 -13.75 -0.15
CA GLU A 308 15.05 -12.76 0.90
C GLU A 308 13.55 -12.43 1.00
N ASN A 309 12.77 -13.30 1.67
CA ASN A 309 11.31 -13.18 1.81
C ASN A 309 10.55 -13.13 0.47
N GLY A 310 10.96 -13.96 -0.49
CA GLY A 310 10.40 -14.00 -1.85
C GLY A 310 11.07 -13.04 -2.85
N TYR A 311 12.12 -12.34 -2.44
CA TYR A 311 12.90 -11.42 -3.28
C TYR A 311 14.33 -11.91 -3.47
N PHE A 312 14.98 -11.50 -4.56
CA PHE A 312 16.38 -11.79 -4.81
C PHE A 312 17.01 -10.75 -5.73
N TYR A 313 18.34 -10.73 -5.81
CA TYR A 313 19.12 -9.79 -6.62
C TYR A 313 19.52 -10.44 -7.94
N VAL A 314 19.15 -9.87 -9.07
CA VAL A 314 19.58 -10.34 -10.39
C VAL A 314 20.65 -9.41 -10.93
N SER A 315 21.82 -9.96 -11.26
CA SER A 315 22.93 -9.19 -11.83
C SER A 315 22.46 -8.38 -13.05
N TYR A 316 22.92 -7.14 -13.19
CA TYR A 316 22.70 -6.37 -14.42
C TYR A 316 23.24 -7.06 -15.67
N TYR A 317 24.20 -7.97 -15.50
CA TYR A 317 24.82 -8.69 -16.61
C TYR A 317 24.08 -9.95 -17.02
N ASP A 318 22.98 -10.30 -16.35
CA ASP A 318 22.16 -11.45 -16.73
C ASP A 318 21.65 -11.33 -18.17
N SER A 319 21.72 -12.45 -18.91
CA SER A 319 21.44 -12.48 -20.36
C SER A 319 20.00 -12.14 -20.73
N ASN A 320 19.04 -12.34 -19.82
CA ASN A 320 17.61 -12.25 -20.12
C ASN A 320 16.91 -11.12 -19.36
N ILE A 321 17.38 -10.77 -18.15
CA ILE A 321 16.69 -9.77 -17.32
C ILE A 321 16.57 -8.43 -18.05
N GLY A 322 15.33 -7.95 -18.14
CA GLY A 322 15.05 -6.68 -18.79
C GLY A 322 15.02 -6.74 -20.32
N ALA A 323 14.89 -7.92 -20.93
CA ALA A 323 14.63 -8.06 -22.37
C ALA A 323 13.14 -7.84 -22.69
N ASP A 324 12.24 -8.51 -21.95
CA ASP A 324 10.79 -8.50 -22.19
C ASP A 324 10.06 -7.66 -21.14
N ASN A 325 10.06 -6.35 -21.27
CA ASN A 325 9.59 -5.45 -20.20
C ASN A 325 8.14 -5.01 -20.40
N THR A 326 7.28 -5.25 -19.42
CA THR A 326 5.86 -4.83 -19.46
C THR A 326 5.42 -4.10 -18.20
N ILE A 327 4.58 -3.08 -18.37
CA ILE A 327 3.93 -2.35 -17.28
C ILE A 327 2.43 -2.35 -17.51
N PHE A 328 1.66 -2.64 -16.46
CA PHE A 328 0.21 -2.62 -16.48
C PHE A 328 -0.33 -1.46 -15.64
N THR A 329 -1.26 -0.69 -16.21
CA THR A 329 -1.95 0.41 -15.52
C THR A 329 -3.45 0.20 -15.56
N ALA A 330 -4.17 0.60 -14.52
CA ALA A 330 -5.61 0.45 -14.49
C ALA A 330 -6.33 1.53 -13.68
N GLU A 331 -7.62 1.68 -13.97
CA GLU A 331 -8.54 2.58 -13.26
C GLU A 331 -9.76 1.79 -12.75
N ASN A 332 -10.63 2.47 -12.00
CA ASN A 332 -11.89 1.91 -11.54
C ASN A 332 -12.83 1.58 -12.72
N THR A 333 -13.75 0.65 -12.48
CA THR A 333 -14.70 0.17 -13.50
C THR A 333 -15.84 1.14 -13.80
N ASP A 334 -15.92 2.27 -13.10
CA ASP A 334 -16.90 3.33 -13.34
C ASP A 334 -16.47 4.34 -14.42
N ASN A 335 -15.30 4.14 -15.03
CA ASN A 335 -14.80 4.98 -16.12
C ASN A 335 -15.59 4.82 -17.42
N TYR A 336 -16.03 3.60 -17.74
CA TYR A 336 -16.82 3.27 -18.92
C TYR A 336 -17.85 2.18 -18.61
N LYS A 337 -18.97 2.18 -19.33
CA LYS A 337 -20.07 1.22 -19.13
C LYS A 337 -20.06 0.09 -20.14
N ASN A 338 -19.82 0.38 -21.42
CA ASN A 338 -19.81 -0.63 -22.46
C ASN A 338 -18.50 -0.61 -23.24
N ILE A 339 -18.07 -1.79 -23.66
CA ILE A 339 -16.97 -2.02 -24.59
C ILE A 339 -17.52 -2.57 -25.91
N TYR A 340 -17.02 -2.02 -27.01
CA TYR A 340 -17.21 -2.50 -28.37
C TYR A 340 -15.88 -3.01 -28.90
N GLN A 341 -15.82 -4.27 -29.33
CA GLN A 341 -14.60 -4.94 -29.73
C GLN A 341 -14.92 -6.14 -30.63
N TYR A 342 -13.94 -6.55 -31.44
CA TYR A 342 -13.98 -7.77 -32.27
C TYR A 342 -12.70 -8.62 -32.12
N ASP A 343 -11.84 -8.26 -31.17
CA ASP A 343 -10.48 -8.79 -31.00
C ASP A 343 -10.24 -9.30 -29.54
N PRO A 344 -10.91 -10.37 -29.10
CA PRO A 344 -10.74 -10.92 -27.75
C PRO A 344 -9.33 -11.49 -27.45
N PHE A 345 -8.57 -11.93 -28.44
CA PHE A 345 -7.17 -12.39 -28.33
C PHE A 345 -6.16 -11.23 -28.48
N GLY A 346 -6.63 -10.04 -28.89
CA GLY A 346 -5.82 -8.83 -28.96
C GLY A 346 -4.69 -8.93 -29.98
N TRP A 347 -3.54 -8.33 -29.66
CA TRP A 347 -2.43 -8.21 -30.60
C TRP A 347 -1.65 -9.53 -30.78
N THR A 348 -1.99 -10.29 -31.83
CA THR A 348 -1.33 -11.56 -32.16
C THR A 348 -0.35 -11.44 -33.33
N THR A 349 -0.48 -10.42 -34.17
CA THR A 349 0.51 -10.06 -35.19
C THR A 349 0.28 -8.62 -35.68
N THR A 350 1.14 -8.13 -36.56
CA THR A 350 1.00 -6.82 -37.20
C THR A 350 0.94 -6.95 -38.70
N MET A 351 0.26 -6.02 -39.34
CA MET A 351 0.24 -5.87 -40.79
C MET A 351 0.69 -4.48 -41.22
N GLY A 352 1.08 -4.37 -42.49
CA GLY A 352 1.46 -3.12 -43.10
C GLY A 352 1.52 -3.17 -44.61
N TYR A 353 1.93 -2.04 -45.19
CA TYR A 353 2.04 -1.81 -46.62
C TYR A 353 3.50 -1.56 -47.04
N GLY A 354 4.47 -1.94 -46.21
CA GLY A 354 5.91 -1.70 -46.42
C GLY A 354 6.37 -0.29 -46.05
N GLY A 355 5.46 0.62 -45.68
CA GLY A 355 5.76 1.95 -45.15
C GLY A 355 5.47 2.05 -43.64
N SER A 356 5.89 3.16 -43.03
CA SER A 356 5.69 3.42 -41.60
C SER A 356 4.28 3.91 -41.22
N THR A 357 3.40 4.13 -42.21
CA THR A 357 2.03 4.62 -41.98
C THR A 357 1.01 3.60 -42.44
N GLY A 358 -0.03 3.40 -41.64
CA GLY A 358 -1.15 2.54 -42.00
C GLY A 358 -2.45 3.02 -41.36
N TRP A 359 -3.55 2.75 -42.05
CA TRP A 359 -4.90 3.09 -41.62
C TRP A 359 -5.68 1.82 -41.34
N SER A 360 -6.45 1.83 -40.26
CA SER A 360 -7.30 0.73 -39.83
C SER A 360 -8.60 1.29 -39.25
N ALA A 361 -9.68 0.51 -39.31
CA ALA A 361 -10.95 0.92 -38.76
C ALA A 361 -11.79 -0.27 -38.30
N ASN A 362 -12.55 -0.07 -37.23
CA ASN A 362 -13.66 -0.96 -36.86
C ASN A 362 -14.98 -0.22 -37.02
N ILE A 363 -15.98 -0.90 -37.57
CA ILE A 363 -17.37 -0.47 -37.65
C ILE A 363 -18.16 -1.15 -36.54
N PHE A 364 -18.75 -0.36 -35.64
CA PHE A 364 -19.58 -0.84 -34.55
C PHE A 364 -21.03 -0.40 -34.71
N THR A 365 -21.94 -1.09 -34.03
CA THR A 365 -23.35 -0.70 -33.91
C THR A 365 -23.67 -0.42 -32.45
N ALA A 366 -24.08 0.80 -32.12
CA ALA A 366 -24.40 1.18 -30.75
C ALA A 366 -25.61 0.38 -30.23
N LYS A 367 -25.44 -0.32 -29.10
CA LYS A 367 -26.47 -1.15 -28.46
C LYS A 367 -27.58 -0.31 -27.81
N SER A 368 -27.26 0.92 -27.41
CA SER A 368 -28.17 1.84 -26.75
C SER A 368 -27.84 3.28 -27.10
N SER A 369 -28.72 4.22 -26.76
CA SER A 369 -28.38 5.64 -26.85
C SER A 369 -27.38 5.99 -25.73
N GLU A 370 -26.17 6.39 -26.12
CA GLU A 370 -25.02 6.50 -25.21
C GLU A 370 -24.00 7.50 -25.74
N THR A 371 -22.93 7.72 -24.99
CA THR A 371 -21.83 8.61 -25.38
C THR A 371 -20.55 7.80 -25.53
N LEU A 372 -19.94 7.82 -26.71
CA LEU A 372 -18.58 7.34 -26.92
C LEU A 372 -17.59 8.27 -26.22
N LYS A 373 -16.72 7.72 -25.38
CA LYS A 373 -15.84 8.47 -24.48
C LYS A 373 -14.37 8.18 -24.67
N ALA A 374 -14.01 6.98 -25.11
CA ALA A 374 -12.62 6.62 -25.37
C ALA A 374 -12.55 5.57 -26.47
N VAL A 375 -11.36 5.41 -27.01
CA VAL A 375 -10.99 4.31 -27.91
C VAL A 375 -9.71 3.69 -27.40
N SER A 376 -9.52 2.39 -27.64
CA SER A 376 -8.21 1.77 -27.44
C SER A 376 -7.70 1.11 -28.69
N PHE A 377 -6.39 1.04 -28.77
CA PHE A 377 -5.66 0.36 -29.84
C PHE A 377 -4.26 0.01 -29.34
N TYR A 378 -3.52 -0.73 -30.17
CA TYR A 378 -2.11 -0.99 -29.94
C TYR A 378 -1.23 -0.10 -30.81
N THR A 379 -0.13 0.40 -30.26
CA THR A 379 0.98 0.97 -31.02
C THR A 379 2.06 -0.09 -31.17
N THR A 380 2.55 -0.26 -32.40
CA THR A 380 3.48 -1.36 -32.75
C THR A 380 4.96 -0.96 -32.69
N ASP A 381 5.25 0.28 -32.35
CA ASP A 381 6.60 0.85 -32.32
C ASP A 381 6.71 1.88 -31.19
N SER A 382 7.93 2.11 -30.72
CA SER A 382 8.24 3.22 -29.82
C SER A 382 7.96 4.55 -30.53
N ASN A 383 7.56 5.57 -29.78
CA ASN A 383 7.33 6.92 -30.29
C ASN A 383 6.29 7.00 -31.45
N CYS A 384 5.34 6.06 -31.49
CA CYS A 384 4.32 6.00 -32.52
C CYS A 384 3.33 7.18 -32.41
N ASN A 385 3.08 7.85 -33.54
CA ASN A 385 2.04 8.87 -33.64
C ASN A 385 0.73 8.22 -34.06
N TYR A 386 -0.38 8.72 -33.53
CA TYR A 386 -1.71 8.26 -33.88
C TYR A 386 -2.63 9.42 -34.24
N GLU A 387 -3.57 9.16 -35.13
CA GLU A 387 -4.75 9.99 -35.37
C GLU A 387 -6.00 9.12 -35.23
N ILE A 388 -6.96 9.57 -34.42
CA ILE A 388 -8.24 8.92 -34.15
C ILE A 388 -9.32 9.78 -34.79
N HIS A 389 -10.16 9.17 -35.63
CA HIS A 389 -11.29 9.82 -36.28
C HIS A 389 -12.56 9.01 -36.02
N ILE A 390 -13.61 9.68 -35.57
CA ILE A 390 -14.90 9.03 -35.30
C ILE A 390 -15.90 9.45 -36.36
N TYR A 391 -16.46 8.50 -37.10
CA TYR A 391 -17.55 8.75 -38.04
C TYR A 391 -18.84 8.15 -37.49
N THR A 392 -19.96 8.80 -37.79
CA THR A 392 -21.29 8.31 -37.44
C THR A 392 -22.16 8.23 -38.69
N ASN A 393 -23.25 7.47 -38.63
CA ASN A 393 -24.15 7.23 -39.79
C ASN A 393 -23.41 6.58 -40.97
N ILE A 394 -22.50 5.66 -40.65
CA ILE A 394 -21.80 4.86 -41.64
C ILE A 394 -22.66 3.69 -42.13
N SER A 395 -22.44 3.25 -43.37
CA SER A 395 -23.16 2.13 -43.99
C SER A 395 -22.28 0.89 -44.11
N SER A 396 -21.49 0.82 -45.18
CA SER A 396 -20.59 -0.29 -45.53
C SER A 396 -19.11 0.10 -45.60
N SER A 397 -18.81 1.39 -45.72
CA SER A 397 -17.45 1.93 -45.64
C SER A 397 -17.21 2.55 -44.26
N PRO A 398 -15.99 2.47 -43.71
CA PRO A 398 -15.67 3.08 -42.42
C PRO A 398 -15.65 4.62 -42.46
N ILE A 399 -15.65 5.24 -43.64
CA ILE A 399 -15.73 6.70 -43.81
C ILE A 399 -16.97 7.08 -44.62
N ASN A 400 -17.38 8.35 -44.53
CA ASN A 400 -18.43 8.92 -45.37
C ASN A 400 -18.12 10.38 -45.75
N GLN A 401 -18.88 10.93 -46.69
CA GLN A 401 -18.67 12.27 -47.24
C GLN A 401 -18.88 13.40 -46.21
N ALA A 402 -19.59 13.15 -45.12
CA ALA A 402 -19.80 14.15 -44.07
C ALA A 402 -18.53 14.42 -43.25
N GLY A 403 -17.52 13.56 -43.35
CA GLY A 403 -16.30 13.66 -42.55
C GLY A 403 -16.48 13.16 -41.12
N PRO A 404 -15.38 13.13 -40.34
CA PRO A 404 -15.43 12.67 -38.96
C PRO A 404 -16.14 13.69 -38.07
N VAL A 405 -16.96 13.20 -37.14
CA VAL A 405 -17.61 14.02 -36.11
C VAL A 405 -16.57 14.62 -35.17
N ILE A 406 -15.52 13.86 -34.86
CA ILE A 406 -14.33 14.34 -34.15
C ILE A 406 -13.07 13.73 -34.75
N SER A 407 -11.97 14.48 -34.68
CA SER A 407 -10.62 13.99 -34.93
C SER A 407 -9.71 14.42 -33.80
N GLN A 408 -8.80 13.56 -33.37
CA GLN A 408 -7.75 13.92 -32.44
C GLN A 408 -6.46 13.16 -32.74
N SER A 409 -5.34 13.79 -32.43
CA SER A 409 -4.02 13.21 -32.66
C SER A 409 -3.23 13.18 -31.38
N GLY A 410 -2.27 12.26 -31.31
CA GLY A 410 -1.36 12.17 -30.19
C GLY A 410 -0.15 11.31 -30.52
N LYS A 411 0.66 11.06 -29.49
CA LYS A 411 1.86 10.25 -29.58
C LYS A 411 1.93 9.34 -28.37
N SER A 412 2.17 8.06 -28.61
CA SER A 412 2.53 7.11 -27.56
C SER A 412 4.03 6.93 -27.54
N SER A 413 4.62 7.14 -26.37
CA SER A 413 6.06 7.00 -26.16
C SER A 413 6.53 5.54 -26.26
N TYR A 414 5.79 4.61 -25.64
CA TYR A 414 6.05 3.17 -25.74
C TYR A 414 5.09 2.50 -26.72
N ALA A 415 5.48 1.34 -27.21
CA ALA A 415 4.56 0.39 -27.84
C ALA A 415 3.62 -0.23 -26.80
N GLY A 416 2.56 -0.85 -27.27
CA GLY A 416 1.62 -1.62 -26.44
C GLY A 416 0.18 -1.12 -26.53
N TYR A 417 -0.63 -1.50 -25.54
CA TYR A 417 -2.06 -1.20 -25.52
C TYR A 417 -2.31 0.17 -24.87
N HIS A 418 -3.16 0.98 -25.51
CA HIS A 418 -3.47 2.33 -25.03
C HIS A 418 -4.97 2.61 -25.10
N THR A 419 -5.54 3.06 -23.98
CA THR A 419 -6.88 3.63 -23.92
C THR A 419 -6.77 5.15 -23.95
N ILE A 420 -7.27 5.76 -25.04
CA ILE A 420 -7.20 7.20 -25.27
C ILE A 420 -8.60 7.80 -25.08
N PRO A 421 -8.79 8.63 -24.03
CA PRO A 421 -10.00 9.43 -23.90
C PRO A 421 -10.19 10.35 -25.10
N LEU A 422 -11.43 10.51 -25.55
CA LEU A 422 -11.79 11.46 -26.59
C LEU A 422 -11.90 12.86 -25.99
N ASN A 423 -11.32 13.86 -26.67
CA ASN A 423 -11.40 15.27 -26.27
C ASN A 423 -12.84 15.78 -26.13
N SER A 424 -13.79 15.16 -26.85
CA SER A 424 -15.22 15.38 -26.70
C SER A 424 -15.98 14.07 -26.86
N GLY A 425 -17.06 13.90 -26.10
CA GLY A 425 -17.89 12.70 -26.18
C GLY A 425 -18.81 12.74 -27.40
N VAL A 426 -18.87 11.65 -28.17
CA VAL A 426 -19.73 11.53 -29.36
C VAL A 426 -21.05 10.88 -28.98
N GLN A 427 -22.17 11.57 -29.22
CA GLN A 427 -23.50 11.02 -28.95
C GLN A 427 -23.86 9.97 -30.01
N LEU A 428 -24.27 8.80 -29.55
CA LEU A 428 -24.72 7.68 -30.37
C LEU A 428 -26.19 7.38 -30.05
N LYS A 429 -26.96 7.06 -31.09
CA LYS A 429 -28.33 6.56 -30.95
C LYS A 429 -28.31 5.04 -30.93
N ALA A 430 -29.25 4.42 -30.22
CA ALA A 430 -29.44 2.97 -30.30
C ALA A 430 -29.61 2.50 -31.76
N GLY A 431 -28.87 1.45 -32.14
CA GLY A 431 -28.84 0.91 -33.50
C GLY A 431 -28.00 1.71 -34.51
N GLN A 432 -27.43 2.86 -34.11
CA GLN A 432 -26.61 3.67 -35.01
C GLN A 432 -25.25 2.99 -35.24
N LYS A 433 -24.86 2.86 -36.51
CA LYS A 433 -23.49 2.48 -36.85
C LYS A 433 -22.53 3.67 -36.74
N PHE A 434 -21.37 3.42 -36.17
CA PHE A 434 -20.27 4.36 -36.06
C PHE A 434 -18.94 3.63 -36.30
N SER A 435 -17.95 4.32 -36.85
CA SER A 435 -16.60 3.76 -37.00
C SER A 435 -15.61 4.48 -36.10
N VAL A 436 -14.63 3.70 -35.65
CA VAL A 436 -13.37 4.23 -35.12
C VAL A 436 -12.32 4.01 -36.20
N VAL A 437 -11.86 5.10 -36.81
CA VAL A 437 -10.81 5.11 -37.82
C VAL A 437 -9.51 5.55 -37.15
N LEU A 438 -8.46 4.76 -37.33
CA LEU A 438 -7.16 4.95 -36.72
C LEU A 438 -6.08 5.03 -37.80
N LYS A 439 -5.32 6.11 -37.79
CA LYS A 439 -4.05 6.22 -38.51
C LYS A 439 -2.92 6.04 -37.53
N LEU A 440 -2.00 5.13 -37.82
CA LEU A 440 -0.78 4.93 -37.06
C LEU A 440 0.43 5.28 -37.91
N LYS A 441 1.41 5.95 -37.31
CA LYS A 441 2.69 6.27 -37.92
C LYS A 441 3.82 5.87 -36.96
N THR A 442 4.49 4.77 -37.30
CA THR A 442 5.68 4.25 -36.60
C THR A 442 6.90 5.12 -36.93
N THR A 443 8.01 4.91 -36.19
CA THR A 443 9.26 5.65 -36.42
C THR A 443 10.15 5.03 -37.49
N GLY A 444 9.96 3.74 -37.76
CA GLY A 444 10.65 3.03 -38.84
C GLY A 444 10.10 1.64 -39.14
N TYR A 445 9.21 1.11 -38.29
CA TYR A 445 8.67 -0.22 -38.45
C TYR A 445 7.58 -0.30 -39.54
N GLY A 446 7.76 -1.14 -40.56
CA GLY A 446 6.89 -1.24 -41.73
C GLY A 446 5.50 -1.88 -41.50
N TYR A 447 5.18 -2.26 -40.27
CA TYR A 447 3.92 -2.93 -39.89
C TYR A 447 3.19 -2.15 -38.78
N PRO A 448 2.56 -1.01 -39.14
CA PRO A 448 1.95 -0.11 -38.16
C PRO A 448 0.64 -0.62 -37.55
N ILE A 449 -0.04 -1.61 -38.14
CA ILE A 449 -1.41 -2.00 -37.74
C ILE A 449 -1.35 -3.30 -36.93
N ALA A 450 -1.76 -3.26 -35.66
CA ALA A 450 -1.93 -4.46 -34.85
C ALA A 450 -3.24 -5.18 -35.19
N ILE A 451 -3.18 -6.50 -35.33
CA ILE A 451 -4.32 -7.34 -35.68
C ILE A 451 -4.41 -8.60 -34.80
N GLU A 452 -5.65 -9.05 -34.61
CA GLU A 452 -5.97 -10.39 -34.16
C GLU A 452 -6.05 -11.30 -35.39
N TYR A 453 -5.25 -12.37 -35.39
CA TYR A 453 -5.12 -13.33 -36.48
C TYR A 453 -5.18 -14.76 -35.91
N PRO A 454 -5.85 -15.71 -36.59
CA PRO A 454 -6.06 -17.07 -36.09
C PRO A 454 -4.84 -17.98 -36.31
N TYR A 455 -3.80 -17.85 -35.49
CA TYR A 455 -2.65 -18.75 -35.57
C TYR A 455 -2.99 -20.14 -35.02
N PRO A 456 -2.76 -21.23 -35.78
CA PRO A 456 -2.91 -22.58 -35.27
C PRO A 456 -2.01 -22.82 -34.05
N ASN A 457 -2.57 -23.46 -33.02
CA ASN A 457 -1.89 -23.75 -31.75
C ASN A 457 -1.46 -22.48 -30.97
N TYR A 458 -2.17 -21.37 -31.16
CA TYR A 458 -2.01 -20.15 -30.38
C TYR A 458 -3.36 -19.46 -30.18
N SER A 459 -3.91 -18.88 -31.24
CA SER A 459 -5.12 -18.06 -31.25
C SER A 459 -6.14 -18.62 -32.25
N SER A 460 -6.19 -19.95 -32.45
CA SER A 460 -6.98 -20.57 -33.52
C SER A 460 -8.49 -20.31 -33.42
N LYS A 461 -8.97 -19.93 -32.23
CA LYS A 461 -10.35 -19.57 -31.94
C LYS A 461 -10.72 -18.13 -32.30
N ALA A 462 -9.79 -17.32 -32.82
CA ALA A 462 -10.11 -15.99 -33.34
C ALA A 462 -11.11 -16.09 -34.50
N THR A 463 -12.07 -15.16 -34.54
CA THR A 463 -13.15 -15.13 -35.53
C THR A 463 -13.40 -13.71 -35.98
N ALA A 464 -13.83 -13.52 -37.22
CA ALA A 464 -14.23 -12.23 -37.76
C ALA A 464 -15.38 -12.37 -38.73
N ASN A 465 -16.26 -11.37 -38.78
CA ASN A 465 -17.29 -11.26 -39.79
C ASN A 465 -16.91 -10.19 -40.82
N ALA A 466 -17.32 -10.41 -42.08
CA ALA A 466 -17.20 -9.38 -43.11
C ALA A 466 -17.98 -8.12 -42.70
N GLY A 467 -17.38 -6.95 -42.88
CA GLY A 467 -17.92 -5.65 -42.56
C GLY A 467 -17.57 -5.14 -41.15
N GLU A 468 -16.77 -5.87 -40.37
CA GLU A 468 -16.33 -5.46 -39.03
C GLU A 468 -15.07 -4.58 -39.09
N SER A 469 -13.99 -5.13 -39.65
CA SER A 469 -12.66 -4.50 -39.69
C SER A 469 -12.22 -4.14 -41.11
N PHE A 470 -11.61 -2.97 -41.24
CA PHE A 470 -11.12 -2.45 -42.51
C PHE A 470 -9.69 -1.92 -42.36
N VAL A 471 -8.96 -1.94 -43.47
CA VAL A 471 -7.59 -1.42 -43.56
C VAL A 471 -7.41 -0.63 -44.84
N SER A 472 -6.48 0.32 -44.80
CA SER A 472 -6.16 1.18 -45.94
C SER A 472 -4.70 1.64 -45.87
N SER A 473 -4.07 1.82 -47.03
CA SER A 473 -2.73 2.41 -47.14
C SER A 473 -2.75 3.94 -47.13
N ASP A 474 -3.87 4.55 -47.53
CA ASP A 474 -3.96 5.98 -47.82
C ASP A 474 -5.06 6.71 -47.03
N GLY A 475 -5.98 5.97 -46.40
CA GLY A 475 -7.10 6.49 -45.63
C GLY A 475 -8.35 6.78 -46.48
N ASN A 476 -8.30 6.57 -47.79
CA ASN A 476 -9.42 6.82 -48.72
C ASN A 476 -10.00 5.50 -49.25
N ASP A 477 -9.14 4.59 -49.71
CA ASP A 477 -9.54 3.31 -50.27
C ASP A 477 -9.49 2.23 -49.19
N TRP A 478 -10.66 1.77 -48.78
CA TRP A 478 -10.83 0.85 -47.66
C TRP A 478 -11.15 -0.56 -48.12
N THR A 479 -10.38 -1.53 -47.62
CA THR A 479 -10.62 -2.95 -47.85
C THR A 479 -10.97 -3.63 -46.55
N ASP A 480 -12.06 -4.41 -46.58
CA ASP A 480 -12.40 -5.34 -45.50
C ASP A 480 -11.26 -6.34 -45.32
N ILE A 481 -10.70 -6.40 -44.11
CA ILE A 481 -9.50 -7.19 -43.83
C ILE A 481 -9.71 -8.69 -44.08
N THR A 482 -10.95 -9.18 -43.98
CA THR A 482 -11.29 -10.59 -44.23
C THR A 482 -11.05 -11.03 -45.67
N LYS A 483 -10.94 -10.09 -46.60
CA LYS A 483 -10.54 -10.35 -48.00
C LYS A 483 -9.05 -10.67 -48.15
N TYR A 484 -8.21 -10.20 -47.23
CA TYR A 484 -6.79 -10.55 -47.19
C TYR A 484 -6.55 -11.77 -46.30
N TYR A 485 -7.16 -11.77 -45.12
CA TYR A 485 -6.93 -12.75 -44.08
C TYR A 485 -8.25 -13.12 -43.41
N SER A 486 -8.72 -14.35 -43.58
CA SER A 486 -9.96 -14.82 -42.96
C SER A 486 -9.88 -14.77 -41.43
N ASN A 487 -11.01 -14.56 -40.76
CA ASN A 487 -11.12 -14.57 -39.29
C ASN A 487 -10.15 -13.59 -38.58
N THR A 488 -9.87 -12.46 -39.22
CA THR A 488 -8.91 -11.46 -38.75
C THR A 488 -9.63 -10.15 -38.47
N ASN A 489 -9.31 -9.49 -37.35
CA ASN A 489 -9.82 -8.18 -36.99
C ASN A 489 -8.68 -7.23 -36.62
N VAL A 490 -8.88 -5.92 -36.84
CA VAL A 490 -7.94 -4.91 -36.33
C VAL A 490 -8.18 -4.69 -34.84
N CYS A 491 -7.10 -4.49 -34.08
CA CYS A 491 -7.18 -4.36 -32.63
C CYS A 491 -7.60 -2.93 -32.22
N ILE A 492 -8.87 -2.60 -32.44
CA ILE A 492 -9.48 -1.32 -32.08
C ILE A 492 -10.71 -1.59 -31.24
N LYS A 493 -10.81 -0.96 -30.07
CA LYS A 493 -11.98 -1.01 -29.19
C LYS A 493 -12.55 0.37 -28.96
N ALA A 494 -13.85 0.44 -28.68
CA ALA A 494 -14.56 1.68 -28.39
C ALA A 494 -15.28 1.59 -27.04
N PHE A 495 -15.15 2.62 -26.22
CA PHE A 495 -15.72 2.64 -24.87
C PHE A 495 -16.75 3.73 -24.74
N THR A 496 -17.93 3.34 -24.28
CA THR A 496 -19.05 4.27 -24.11
C THR A 496 -19.46 4.35 -22.64
N SER A 497 -20.10 5.45 -22.29
CA SER A 497 -20.86 5.59 -21.05
C SER A 497 -22.27 6.03 -21.39
N THR A 498 -23.24 5.74 -20.53
CA THR A 498 -24.64 6.20 -20.71
C THR A 498 -24.83 7.70 -20.40
N GLY A 499 -23.75 8.50 -20.43
CA GLY A 499 -23.70 9.82 -19.83
C GLY A 499 -23.63 9.73 -18.30
N SER A 500 -22.96 10.68 -17.65
CA SER A 500 -22.91 10.75 -16.19
C SER A 500 -24.34 10.91 -15.66
N ALA A 501 -24.74 10.11 -14.66
CA ALA A 501 -25.86 10.49 -13.82
C ALA A 501 -25.48 11.73 -13.00
N SER A 502 -26.44 12.46 -12.41
CA SER A 502 -26.09 13.42 -11.36
C SER A 502 -25.31 12.67 -10.27
N PRO A 503 -24.23 13.26 -9.74
CA PRO A 503 -23.36 12.55 -8.82
C PRO A 503 -24.10 12.34 -7.51
N VAL A 504 -23.81 11.25 -6.80
CA VAL A 504 -24.36 10.96 -5.48
C VAL A 504 -23.21 10.94 -4.49
N ALA A 505 -23.24 11.86 -3.53
CA ALA A 505 -22.17 12.03 -2.55
C ALA A 505 -22.15 10.85 -1.57
N ASP A 506 -20.99 10.24 -1.39
CA ASP A 506 -20.75 9.27 -0.32
C ASP A 506 -19.30 9.35 0.20
N PHE A 507 -19.09 9.03 1.47
CA PHE A 507 -17.76 9.02 2.06
C PHE A 507 -17.63 8.19 3.34
N SER A 508 -16.38 7.82 3.67
CA SER A 508 -15.96 7.23 4.94
C SER A 508 -14.80 8.00 5.58
N ALA A 509 -14.50 7.77 6.86
CA ALA A 509 -13.37 8.37 7.56
C ALA A 509 -12.72 7.39 8.55
N LYS A 510 -11.40 7.52 8.77
CA LYS A 510 -10.66 6.71 9.75
C LYS A 510 -9.48 7.50 10.34
N PRO A 511 -9.28 7.51 11.68
CA PRO A 511 -10.23 7.07 12.72
C PRO A 511 -11.42 8.05 12.88
N THR A 512 -12.53 7.60 13.44
CA THR A 512 -13.69 8.47 13.77
C THR A 512 -13.70 8.96 15.21
N SER A 513 -12.75 8.53 16.05
CA SER A 513 -12.60 9.02 17.41
C SER A 513 -11.15 8.95 17.91
N GLY A 514 -10.78 9.86 18.81
CA GLY A 514 -9.46 9.87 19.45
C GLY A 514 -9.22 11.13 20.27
N ASN A 515 -7.99 11.35 20.72
CA ASN A 515 -7.61 12.54 21.49
C ASN A 515 -7.02 13.63 20.59
N THR A 516 -7.15 14.89 20.97
CA THR A 516 -6.50 16.01 20.27
C THR A 516 -4.95 15.93 20.37
N PRO A 517 -4.19 16.28 19.29
CA PRO A 517 -4.69 16.49 17.93
C PRO A 517 -5.04 15.16 17.25
N LEU A 518 -6.23 15.07 16.66
CA LEU A 518 -6.67 13.87 15.94
C LEU A 518 -6.54 14.06 14.43
N SER A 519 -5.60 13.34 13.81
CA SER A 519 -5.48 13.25 12.35
C SER A 519 -6.43 12.19 11.80
N VAL A 520 -7.28 12.57 10.86
CA VAL A 520 -8.34 11.74 10.25
C VAL A 520 -8.17 11.71 8.74
N THR A 521 -8.12 10.52 8.16
CA THR A 521 -8.16 10.33 6.70
C THR A 521 -9.60 10.17 6.25
N PHE A 522 -10.02 10.99 5.29
CA PHE A 522 -11.32 10.89 4.62
C PHE A 522 -11.17 10.19 3.27
N THR A 523 -12.17 9.40 2.89
CA THR A 523 -12.20 8.67 1.62
C THR A 523 -13.51 8.92 0.91
N ASP A 524 -13.43 9.49 -0.29
CA ASP A 524 -14.57 9.63 -1.20
C ASP A 524 -15.08 8.25 -1.66
N LYS A 525 -16.40 8.08 -1.62
CA LYS A 525 -17.14 6.91 -2.10
C LYS A 525 -18.26 7.31 -3.08
N SER A 526 -18.25 8.56 -3.53
CA SER A 526 -19.31 9.12 -4.37
C SER A 526 -19.39 8.44 -5.74
N THR A 527 -20.59 8.37 -6.30
CA THR A 527 -20.86 7.78 -7.62
C THR A 527 -21.24 8.86 -8.64
N GLY A 528 -21.38 8.47 -9.91
CA GLY A 528 -21.77 9.39 -11.00
C GLY A 528 -20.63 10.25 -11.53
N SER A 529 -19.38 9.81 -11.40
CA SER A 529 -18.19 10.45 -11.97
C SER A 529 -18.07 11.95 -11.62
N PRO A 530 -17.98 12.30 -10.32
CA PRO A 530 -17.81 13.69 -9.92
C PRO A 530 -16.49 14.28 -10.43
N THR A 531 -16.53 15.54 -10.85
CA THR A 531 -15.38 16.30 -11.37
C THR A 531 -14.83 17.31 -10.36
N SER A 532 -15.51 17.52 -9.22
CA SER A 532 -15.05 18.40 -8.14
C SER A 532 -15.63 17.97 -6.79
N TRP A 533 -14.85 18.15 -5.72
CA TRP A 533 -15.19 17.83 -4.34
C TRP A 533 -15.10 19.09 -3.47
N THR A 534 -15.94 19.18 -2.44
CA THR A 534 -15.87 20.22 -1.42
C THR A 534 -16.23 19.60 -0.07
N TRP A 535 -15.24 19.47 0.78
CA TRP A 535 -15.34 18.98 2.15
C TRP A 535 -15.56 20.14 3.12
N ASN A 536 -16.42 19.94 4.11
CA ASN A 536 -16.50 20.76 5.32
C ASN A 536 -16.32 19.82 6.51
N PHE A 537 -15.31 20.09 7.35
CA PHE A 537 -14.95 19.24 8.48
C PHE A 537 -15.71 19.58 9.77
N GLY A 538 -16.54 20.64 9.77
CA GLY A 538 -17.34 21.04 10.93
C GLY A 538 -16.57 21.83 11.99
N ASP A 539 -15.29 22.13 11.78
CA ASP A 539 -14.44 22.95 12.64
C ASP A 539 -14.13 24.34 12.04
N GLY A 540 -14.79 24.69 10.95
CA GLY A 540 -14.57 25.92 10.18
C GLY A 540 -13.57 25.79 9.03
N THR A 541 -12.98 24.61 8.82
CA THR A 541 -12.05 24.35 7.71
C THR A 541 -12.66 23.48 6.60
N SER A 542 -12.03 23.50 5.41
CA SER A 542 -12.52 22.82 4.20
C SER A 542 -11.39 22.28 3.32
N SER A 543 -11.71 21.38 2.39
CA SER A 543 -10.78 20.89 1.36
C SER A 543 -11.48 20.62 0.03
N THR A 544 -10.75 20.72 -1.09
CA THR A 544 -11.23 20.33 -2.43
C THR A 544 -10.55 19.06 -2.97
N THR A 545 -9.61 18.49 -2.22
CA THR A 545 -8.98 17.21 -2.56
C THR A 545 -10.01 16.08 -2.49
N LYS A 546 -9.96 15.12 -3.43
CA LYS A 546 -10.89 13.98 -3.47
C LYS A 546 -10.97 13.23 -2.14
N SER A 547 -9.82 12.87 -1.58
CA SER A 547 -9.70 12.14 -0.31
C SER A 547 -8.65 12.82 0.59
N PRO A 548 -9.02 13.83 1.41
CA PRO A 548 -8.08 14.60 2.21
C PRO A 548 -7.73 13.91 3.54
N VAL A 549 -6.59 14.31 4.12
CA VAL A 549 -6.27 14.09 5.54
C VAL A 549 -6.48 15.42 6.27
N HIS A 550 -7.22 15.41 7.37
CA HIS A 550 -7.52 16.60 8.17
C HIS A 550 -7.18 16.38 9.65
N THR A 551 -6.71 17.42 10.35
CA THR A 551 -6.33 17.33 11.77
C THR A 551 -7.20 18.22 12.64
N TYR A 552 -7.90 17.61 13.59
CA TYR A 552 -8.71 18.32 14.59
C TYR A 552 -7.89 18.62 15.84
N SER A 553 -7.60 19.90 16.07
CA SER A 553 -6.75 20.37 17.18
C SER A 553 -7.51 20.67 18.48
N LYS A 554 -8.84 20.62 18.47
CA LYS A 554 -9.69 20.88 19.64
C LYS A 554 -10.60 19.68 19.93
N ALA A 555 -10.88 19.43 21.20
CA ALA A 555 -11.89 18.47 21.58
C ALA A 555 -13.29 18.94 21.13
N GLY A 556 -14.12 18.02 20.69
CA GLY A 556 -15.44 18.32 20.13
C GLY A 556 -16.02 17.17 19.32
N LYS A 557 -17.30 17.28 18.98
CA LYS A 557 -17.98 16.41 18.03
C LYS A 557 -18.20 17.19 16.74
N TYR A 558 -17.69 16.69 15.63
CA TYR A 558 -17.66 17.39 14.36
C TYR A 558 -18.58 16.74 13.33
N THR A 559 -19.46 17.54 12.75
CA THR A 559 -20.33 17.16 11.62
C THR A 559 -19.56 17.37 10.33
N VAL A 560 -19.44 16.32 9.52
CA VAL A 560 -18.69 16.38 8.26
C VAL A 560 -19.65 16.33 7.09
N SER A 561 -19.41 17.14 6.06
CA SER A 561 -20.14 17.07 4.80
C SER A 561 -19.19 17.01 3.60
N LEU A 562 -19.56 16.22 2.59
CA LEU A 562 -18.94 16.20 1.28
C LEU A 562 -19.97 16.62 0.23
N THR A 563 -19.64 17.65 -0.55
CA THR A 563 -20.36 18.02 -1.77
C THR A 563 -19.56 17.57 -2.98
N VAL A 564 -20.19 16.85 -3.89
CA VAL A 564 -19.61 16.47 -5.18
C VAL A 564 -20.42 17.06 -6.32
N LYS A 565 -19.76 17.35 -7.44
CA LYS A 565 -20.40 17.95 -8.62
C LYS A 565 -19.80 17.39 -9.90
N ASN A 566 -20.64 17.28 -10.92
CA ASN A 566 -20.25 17.11 -12.32
C ASN A 566 -21.10 18.04 -13.21
N ASN A 567 -21.04 17.88 -14.53
CA ASN A 567 -21.82 18.66 -15.49
C ASN A 567 -23.34 18.39 -15.48
N LYS A 568 -23.81 17.41 -14.71
CA LYS A 568 -25.22 16.99 -14.59
C LYS A 568 -25.85 17.39 -13.27
N GLY A 569 -25.08 17.87 -12.31
CA GLY A 569 -25.59 18.37 -11.05
C GLY A 569 -24.59 18.27 -9.92
N SER A 570 -25.09 18.50 -8.71
CA SER A 570 -24.32 18.38 -7.47
C SER A 570 -25.17 17.68 -6.41
N ASN A 571 -24.51 16.96 -5.52
CA ASN A 571 -25.13 16.33 -4.37
C ASN A 571 -24.23 16.48 -3.16
N THR A 572 -24.84 16.56 -1.97
CA THR A 572 -24.15 16.72 -0.70
C THR A 572 -24.59 15.63 0.27
N LYS A 573 -23.63 14.94 0.88
CA LYS A 573 -23.85 14.06 2.02
C LYS A 573 -23.32 14.71 3.27
N THR A 574 -24.09 14.66 4.35
CA THR A 574 -23.70 15.18 5.67
C THR A 574 -23.89 14.08 6.72
N ILE A 575 -22.86 13.82 7.53
CA ILE A 575 -22.93 12.90 8.66
C ILE A 575 -22.69 13.70 9.95
N GLY A 576 -23.72 13.78 10.80
CA GLY A 576 -23.69 14.54 12.06
C GLY A 576 -22.84 13.87 13.13
N ASN A 577 -22.07 14.66 13.90
CA ASN A 577 -21.19 14.18 14.99
C ASN A 577 -20.27 13.02 14.57
N TYR A 578 -19.82 13.03 13.31
CA TYR A 578 -19.13 11.91 12.70
C TYR A 578 -17.73 11.67 13.29
N ILE A 579 -17.02 12.75 13.65
CA ILE A 579 -15.71 12.67 14.30
C ILE A 579 -15.83 13.13 15.75
N ASN A 580 -15.41 12.29 16.70
CA ASN A 580 -15.44 12.56 18.13
C ASN A 580 -14.02 12.71 18.71
N VAL A 581 -13.63 13.94 19.01
CA VAL A 581 -12.31 14.28 19.55
C VAL A 581 -12.41 14.57 21.03
N ALA A 582 -11.71 13.81 21.86
CA ALA A 582 -11.59 14.04 23.29
C ALA A 582 -10.35 14.90 23.61
N GLU A 583 -10.34 15.53 24.79
CA GLU A 583 -9.13 16.19 25.28
C GLU A 583 -8.03 15.16 25.54
N ALA A 584 -6.79 15.51 25.19
CA ALA A 584 -5.65 14.68 25.56
C ALA A 584 -5.51 14.67 27.09
N PRO A 585 -5.36 13.49 27.71
CA PRO A 585 -5.10 13.44 29.14
C PRO A 585 -3.80 14.20 29.43
N ILE A 586 -3.79 15.00 30.49
CA ILE A 586 -2.62 15.72 30.99
C ILE A 586 -2.05 15.02 32.24
N LYS A 587 -0.76 15.20 32.52
CA LYS A 587 -0.14 14.72 33.76
C LYS A 587 -0.82 15.38 34.97
N PRO A 588 -1.12 14.64 36.05
CA PRO A 588 -1.82 15.22 37.20
C PRO A 588 -0.90 16.17 37.97
N VAL A 589 -1.47 17.12 38.70
CA VAL A 589 -0.72 18.02 39.61
C VAL A 589 -1.26 17.84 41.02
N ALA A 590 -0.40 17.34 41.92
CA ALA A 590 -0.77 17.06 43.30
C ALA A 590 -1.07 18.35 44.07
N VAL A 591 -2.26 18.44 44.68
CA VAL A 591 -2.65 19.52 45.58
C VAL A 591 -3.51 18.95 46.69
N PHE A 592 -3.31 19.38 47.94
CA PHE A 592 -4.14 18.95 49.06
C PHE A 592 -4.27 19.95 50.20
N SER A 593 -5.27 19.75 51.05
CA SER A 593 -5.45 20.42 52.33
C SER A 593 -5.71 19.44 53.47
N ALA A 594 -5.55 19.87 54.71
CA ALA A 594 -5.86 19.09 55.91
C ALA A 594 -6.56 19.94 56.98
N THR A 595 -7.44 19.34 57.78
CA THR A 595 -8.10 20.00 58.92
C THR A 595 -8.32 19.01 60.08
N PRO A 596 -7.97 19.37 61.33
CA PRO A 596 -7.15 20.52 61.73
C PRO A 596 -5.65 20.32 61.41
N THR A 597 -4.88 21.40 61.29
CA THR A 597 -3.41 21.33 61.11
C THR A 597 -2.63 21.36 62.43
N SER A 598 -3.32 21.50 63.56
CA SER A 598 -2.72 21.35 64.88
C SER A 598 -3.72 20.82 65.91
N GLY A 599 -3.23 20.12 66.94
CA GLY A 599 -4.09 19.57 67.97
C GLY A 599 -3.34 18.81 69.07
N LYS A 600 -4.08 18.41 70.11
CA LYS A 600 -3.56 17.61 71.22
C LYS A 600 -3.50 16.13 70.83
N ALA A 601 -2.41 15.45 71.18
CA ALA A 601 -2.33 13.99 71.01
C ALA A 601 -3.37 13.26 71.90
N PRO A 602 -4.14 12.28 71.36
CA PRO A 602 -4.26 11.93 69.94
C PRO A 602 -5.20 12.90 69.18
N VAL A 603 -4.85 13.25 67.93
CA VAL A 603 -5.69 14.08 67.05
C VAL A 603 -5.99 13.36 65.74
N ASN A 604 -7.26 13.38 65.32
CA ASN A 604 -7.67 12.93 63.99
C ASN A 604 -7.63 14.12 63.03
N VAL A 605 -6.96 13.96 61.90
CA VAL A 605 -6.82 14.96 60.84
C VAL A 605 -7.44 14.43 59.56
N ALA A 606 -8.40 15.16 59.00
CA ALA A 606 -8.99 14.86 57.71
C ALA A 606 -8.16 15.51 56.58
N PHE A 607 -7.80 14.73 55.57
CA PHE A 607 -7.08 15.18 54.39
C PHE A 607 -8.03 15.22 53.17
N THR A 608 -7.89 16.24 52.34
CA THR A 608 -8.70 16.44 51.14
C THR A 608 -7.79 16.63 49.93
N ASP A 609 -7.98 15.77 48.93
CA ASP A 609 -7.37 15.90 47.60
C ASP A 609 -8.00 17.05 46.82
N LYS A 610 -7.15 17.89 46.22
CA LYS A 610 -7.51 19.02 45.35
C LYS A 610 -6.73 18.97 44.04
N SER A 611 -6.18 17.82 43.69
CA SER A 611 -5.28 17.65 42.55
C SER A 611 -6.00 17.81 41.21
N THR A 612 -5.29 18.30 40.19
CA THR A 612 -5.80 18.46 38.81
C THR A 612 -5.32 17.33 37.90
N GLY A 613 -5.82 17.27 36.65
CA GLY A 613 -5.41 16.30 35.64
C GLY A 613 -5.94 14.88 35.88
N THR A 614 -7.17 14.76 36.38
CA THR A 614 -7.92 13.49 36.56
C THR A 614 -7.07 12.33 37.12
N PRO A 615 -6.59 12.42 38.37
CA PRO A 615 -5.94 11.29 39.04
C PRO A 615 -6.82 10.05 39.09
N THR A 616 -6.17 8.88 39.03
CA THR A 616 -6.81 7.56 39.16
C THR A 616 -6.29 6.77 40.36
N LYS A 617 -5.17 7.20 40.97
CA LYS A 617 -4.58 6.58 42.17
C LYS A 617 -3.99 7.66 43.08
N TRP A 618 -4.05 7.42 44.39
CA TRP A 618 -3.53 8.30 45.44
C TRP A 618 -2.57 7.51 46.35
N LYS A 619 -1.54 8.18 46.86
CA LYS A 619 -0.67 7.66 47.91
C LYS A 619 -0.30 8.79 48.86
N TRP A 620 -0.72 8.66 50.11
CA TRP A 620 -0.42 9.57 51.20
C TRP A 620 0.73 9.03 52.05
N THR A 621 1.63 9.90 52.49
CA THR A 621 2.54 9.64 53.60
C THR A 621 2.29 10.67 54.68
N PHE A 622 2.09 10.22 55.92
CA PHE A 622 1.66 11.12 57.02
C PHE A 622 2.81 11.63 57.89
N GLY A 623 4.05 11.19 57.63
CA GLY A 623 5.25 11.61 58.36
C GLY A 623 5.51 10.87 59.68
N ASP A 624 4.65 9.91 60.05
CA ASP A 624 4.77 9.06 61.25
C ASP A 624 5.09 7.59 60.93
N GLY A 625 5.43 7.31 59.67
CA GLY A 625 5.68 5.95 59.15
C GLY A 625 4.46 5.28 58.51
N THR A 626 3.26 5.86 58.62
CA THR A 626 2.03 5.30 58.04
C THR A 626 1.65 5.94 56.69
N THR A 627 0.80 5.25 55.93
CA THR A 627 0.38 5.65 54.57
C THR A 627 -1.10 5.37 54.32
N SER A 628 -1.68 5.97 53.28
CA SER A 628 -3.04 5.66 52.79
C SER A 628 -3.13 5.75 51.27
N VAL A 629 -4.06 5.00 50.68
CA VAL A 629 -4.38 5.03 49.23
C VAL A 629 -5.76 5.60 48.93
N GLN A 630 -6.51 6.01 49.97
CA GLN A 630 -7.80 6.66 49.79
C GLN A 630 -7.61 8.07 49.22
N GLN A 631 -8.58 8.55 48.44
CA GLN A 631 -8.54 9.92 47.93
C GLN A 631 -8.58 10.96 49.06
N ASN A 632 -9.47 10.78 50.05
CA ASN A 632 -9.66 11.72 51.17
C ASN A 632 -9.59 10.98 52.53
N PRO A 633 -8.40 10.62 53.04
CA PRO A 633 -8.28 9.85 54.28
C PRO A 633 -8.45 10.71 55.54
N VAL A 634 -8.87 10.08 56.63
CA VAL A 634 -8.74 10.61 57.99
C VAL A 634 -7.63 9.84 58.71
N HIS A 635 -6.63 10.54 59.22
CA HIS A 635 -5.47 9.92 59.89
C HIS A 635 -5.36 10.34 61.36
N LYS A 636 -5.00 9.39 62.23
CA LYS A 636 -4.86 9.61 63.67
C LYS A 636 -3.40 9.73 64.08
N TYR A 637 -3.00 10.93 64.51
CA TYR A 637 -1.67 11.14 65.10
C TYR A 637 -1.72 10.93 66.61
N SER A 638 -1.04 9.88 67.09
CA SER A 638 -1.10 9.46 68.50
C SER A 638 0.00 10.02 69.39
N LYS A 639 1.09 10.57 68.82
CA LYS A 639 2.23 11.13 69.55
C LYS A 639 2.39 12.61 69.23
N ALA A 640 3.02 13.37 70.13
CA ALA A 640 3.39 14.75 69.85
C ALA A 640 4.57 14.80 68.87
N GLY A 641 4.55 15.79 67.98
CA GLY A 641 5.56 15.95 66.92
C GLY A 641 5.08 16.91 65.83
N ASN A 642 6.02 17.28 64.94
CA ASN A 642 5.70 17.95 63.68
C ASN A 642 5.79 16.92 62.56
N TYR A 643 4.74 16.80 61.76
CA TYR A 643 4.63 15.76 60.75
C TYR A 643 4.62 16.37 59.35
N THR A 644 5.54 15.88 58.50
CA THR A 644 5.60 16.20 57.07
C THR A 644 4.65 15.27 56.32
N VAL A 645 3.73 15.85 55.54
CA VAL A 645 2.74 15.08 54.79
C VAL A 645 3.02 15.20 53.29
N ALA A 646 2.95 14.09 52.57
CA ALA A 646 2.99 14.10 51.11
C ALA A 646 1.79 13.38 50.49
N LEU A 647 1.34 13.89 49.34
CA LEU A 647 0.38 13.25 48.46
C LEU A 647 1.02 13.03 47.09
N THR A 648 1.05 11.78 46.63
CA THR A 648 1.34 11.40 45.25
C THR A 648 0.04 11.02 44.54
N VAL A 649 -0.23 11.64 43.39
CA VAL A 649 -1.35 11.31 42.49
C VAL A 649 -0.84 10.79 41.16
N VAL A 650 -1.56 9.83 40.56
CA VAL A 650 -1.14 9.14 39.32
C VAL A 650 -2.29 9.02 38.33
N ASN A 651 -2.01 9.21 37.05
CA ASN A 651 -2.86 8.77 35.94
C ASN A 651 -1.98 8.14 34.83
N ALA A 652 -2.59 7.80 33.69
CA ALA A 652 -1.89 7.15 32.57
C ALA A 652 -0.75 8.00 31.95
N LYS A 653 -0.69 9.31 32.20
CA LYS A 653 0.34 10.23 31.71
C LYS A 653 1.49 10.45 32.71
N GLY A 654 1.36 9.93 33.92
CA GLY A 654 2.42 9.96 34.93
C GLY A 654 1.91 10.33 36.31
N SER A 655 2.83 10.81 37.15
CA SER A 655 2.58 11.09 38.55
C SER A 655 3.11 12.46 38.99
N SER A 656 2.48 13.03 40.01
CA SER A 656 2.94 14.25 40.68
C SER A 656 2.86 14.05 42.19
N THR A 657 3.80 14.66 42.91
CA THR A 657 3.87 14.59 44.37
C THR A 657 3.98 15.99 44.94
N LEU A 658 3.14 16.32 45.91
CA LEU A 658 3.26 17.51 46.74
C LEU A 658 3.62 17.10 48.16
N THR A 659 4.66 17.72 48.72
CA THR A 659 5.10 17.51 50.10
C THR A 659 4.98 18.81 50.88
N LYS A 660 4.28 18.80 52.01
CA LYS A 660 4.19 19.92 52.96
C LYS A 660 4.95 19.56 54.23
N ALA A 661 6.10 20.21 54.43
CA ALA A 661 6.97 19.98 55.59
C ALA A 661 6.33 20.53 56.89
N ASN A 662 6.44 19.79 57.99
CA ASN A 662 5.91 20.17 59.31
C ASN A 662 4.43 20.63 59.27
N TYR A 663 3.63 20.02 58.39
CA TYR A 663 2.28 20.50 58.08
C TYR A 663 1.28 20.25 59.20
N ILE A 664 1.43 19.14 59.93
CA ILE A 664 0.59 18.83 61.09
C ILE A 664 1.41 18.94 62.38
N LYS A 665 0.95 19.77 63.31
CA LYS A 665 1.59 19.98 64.62
C LYS A 665 0.78 19.35 65.74
N VAL A 666 1.31 18.28 66.32
CA VAL A 666 0.68 17.58 67.45
C VAL A 666 1.45 17.86 68.72
N ILE A 667 0.73 18.26 69.76
CA ILE A 667 1.30 18.70 71.03
C ILE A 667 0.75 17.86 72.19
N THR A 668 1.52 17.78 73.27
CA THR A 668 1.13 17.12 74.52
C THR A 668 1.12 18.14 75.65
N LYS A 669 0.48 17.79 76.78
CA LYS A 669 0.54 18.61 78.00
C LYS A 669 2.02 18.81 78.42
N PRO A 670 2.39 19.98 78.96
CA PRO A 670 3.74 20.17 79.46
C PRO A 670 3.98 19.26 80.66
N VAL A 671 5.23 18.99 80.99
CA VAL A 671 5.61 18.29 82.23
C VAL A 671 6.37 19.28 83.10
N ALA A 672 5.79 19.60 84.26
CA ALA A 672 6.34 20.56 85.20
C ALA A 672 7.65 20.04 85.80
N ALA A 673 8.70 20.83 85.73
CA ALA A 673 9.96 20.57 86.42
C ALA A 673 10.64 21.90 86.77
N PHE A 674 11.35 21.94 87.89
CA PHE A 674 12.07 23.13 88.30
C PHE A 674 13.24 22.81 89.23
N SER A 675 14.14 23.79 89.35
CA SER A 675 15.24 23.79 90.31
C SER A 675 15.30 25.11 91.09
N ALA A 676 15.87 25.10 92.30
CA ALA A 676 16.13 26.28 93.10
C ALA A 676 17.57 26.34 93.61
N SER A 677 18.13 27.55 93.76
CA SER A 677 19.42 27.76 94.41
C SER A 677 19.51 29.16 95.06
N PRO A 678 20.02 29.28 96.31
CA PRO A 678 20.27 28.18 97.25
C PRO A 678 18.96 27.59 97.80
N THR A 679 18.96 26.32 98.24
CA THR A 679 17.79 25.69 98.89
C THR A 679 17.81 25.82 100.42
N SER A 680 18.86 26.39 101.01
CA SER A 680 18.88 26.75 102.44
C SER A 680 19.79 27.94 102.75
N GLY A 681 19.52 28.62 103.86
CA GLY A 681 20.26 29.80 104.31
C GLY A 681 19.55 30.54 105.45
N LYS A 682 20.06 31.70 105.89
CA LYS A 682 19.44 32.52 106.96
C LYS A 682 18.40 33.49 106.39
N ALA A 683 17.43 33.89 107.21
CA ALA A 683 16.46 34.92 106.85
C ALA A 683 17.13 36.32 106.84
N PRO A 684 16.87 37.19 105.84
CA PRO A 684 16.11 36.92 104.62
C PRO A 684 16.92 36.14 103.57
N LEU A 685 16.31 35.12 102.94
CA LEU A 685 16.95 34.29 101.91
C LEU A 685 16.37 34.58 100.52
N ASN A 686 17.21 35.04 99.59
CA ASN A 686 16.86 35.14 98.17
C ASN A 686 17.16 33.82 97.46
N VAL A 687 16.13 33.18 96.90
CA VAL A 687 16.22 31.90 96.20
C VAL A 687 15.86 32.07 94.74
N LYS A 688 16.76 31.70 93.83
CA LYS A 688 16.51 31.71 92.39
C LYS A 688 15.83 30.40 91.95
N PHE A 689 14.59 30.50 91.50
CA PHE A 689 13.83 29.42 90.87
C PHE A 689 14.00 29.45 89.35
N THR A 690 14.36 28.31 88.78
CA THR A 690 14.54 28.11 87.34
C THR A 690 13.60 27.02 86.83
N ASP A 691 12.80 27.35 85.83
CA ASP A 691 11.93 26.40 85.12
C ASP A 691 12.78 25.41 84.31
N LYS A 692 12.43 24.12 84.43
CA LYS A 692 13.00 23.00 83.69
C LYS A 692 11.92 22.18 82.98
N SER A 693 10.72 22.72 82.88
CA SER A 693 9.55 22.02 82.34
C SER A 693 9.73 21.69 80.85
N THR A 694 9.21 20.54 80.43
CA THR A 694 9.21 20.10 79.02
C THR A 694 7.82 20.25 78.39
N GLY A 695 7.70 20.08 77.06
CA GLY A 695 6.41 20.10 76.37
C GLY A 695 5.85 21.50 76.06
N ILE A 696 6.73 22.48 75.81
CA ILE A 696 6.39 23.85 75.36
C ILE A 696 5.32 24.52 76.25
N PRO A 697 5.63 24.77 77.54
CA PRO A 697 4.76 25.55 78.40
C PRO A 697 4.62 26.99 77.88
N THR A 698 3.41 27.54 77.97
CA THR A 698 3.06 28.92 77.57
C THR A 698 2.64 29.80 78.76
N LYS A 699 2.36 29.18 79.92
CA LYS A 699 2.02 29.86 81.18
C LYS A 699 2.65 29.11 82.35
N TRP A 700 3.12 29.86 83.36
CA TRP A 700 3.70 29.35 84.60
C TRP A 700 2.92 29.92 85.79
N GLN A 701 2.80 29.14 86.86
CA GLN A 701 2.22 29.56 88.12
C GLN A 701 3.01 28.92 89.27
N TRP A 702 3.78 29.73 89.97
CA TRP A 702 4.52 29.37 91.17
C TRP A 702 3.69 29.60 92.41
N ASN A 703 3.84 28.72 93.40
CA ASN A 703 3.48 28.94 94.79
C ASN A 703 4.71 28.57 95.63
N PHE A 704 5.21 29.54 96.40
CA PHE A 704 6.46 29.41 97.15
C PHE A 704 6.26 28.81 98.56
N GLY A 705 5.02 28.53 98.97
CA GLY A 705 4.71 27.94 100.27
C GLY A 705 4.67 28.93 101.44
N ASP A 706 4.95 30.21 101.20
CA ASP A 706 4.90 31.31 102.19
C ASP A 706 3.66 32.22 102.02
N GLY A 707 2.71 31.80 101.19
CA GLY A 707 1.52 32.56 100.82
C GLY A 707 1.67 33.42 99.56
N THR A 708 2.87 33.51 98.98
CA THR A 708 3.11 34.29 97.75
C THR A 708 3.17 33.43 96.49
N THR A 709 2.95 34.06 95.33
CA THR A 709 2.90 33.39 94.01
C THR A 709 3.60 34.21 92.93
N SER A 710 3.89 33.59 91.78
CA SER A 710 4.46 34.28 90.61
C SER A 710 4.04 33.61 89.30
N THR A 711 3.94 34.38 88.22
CA THR A 711 3.66 33.88 86.86
C THR A 711 4.87 33.90 85.92
N LYS A 712 6.02 34.40 86.41
CA LYS A 712 7.27 34.46 85.62
C LYS A 712 7.84 33.07 85.42
N GLN A 713 8.39 32.78 84.24
CA GLN A 713 9.04 31.49 83.96
C GLN A 713 10.21 31.21 84.92
N ASN A 714 11.13 32.17 85.07
CA ASN A 714 12.24 32.13 86.01
C ASN A 714 12.13 33.32 86.97
N ILE A 715 12.39 33.13 88.27
CA ILE A 715 12.17 34.16 89.29
C ILE A 715 13.09 33.99 90.51
N THR A 716 13.59 35.10 91.04
CA THR A 716 14.20 35.13 92.37
C THR A 716 13.14 35.54 93.38
N HIS A 717 12.92 34.71 94.40
CA HIS A 717 11.94 34.94 95.45
C HIS A 717 12.64 35.15 96.80
N LYS A 718 12.14 36.09 97.61
CA LYS A 718 12.72 36.44 98.91
C LYS A 718 11.88 35.86 100.05
N TYR A 719 12.43 34.88 100.77
CA TYR A 719 11.82 34.38 102.00
C TYR A 719 12.30 35.20 103.19
N SER A 720 11.38 35.93 103.84
CA SER A 720 11.72 36.87 104.91
C SER A 720 11.64 36.27 106.33
N LYS A 721 11.07 35.08 106.48
CA LYS A 721 10.91 34.38 107.78
C LYS A 721 11.57 33.01 107.75
N ALA A 722 12.12 32.58 108.88
CA ALA A 722 12.59 31.21 109.06
C ALA A 722 11.43 30.20 108.92
N GLY A 723 11.69 29.07 108.28
CA GLY A 723 10.68 28.06 107.97
C GLY A 723 11.12 27.10 106.87
N THR A 724 10.37 26.01 106.70
CA THR A 724 10.56 25.03 105.64
C THR A 724 9.39 25.12 104.68
N TYR A 725 9.68 25.50 103.43
CA TYR A 725 8.66 25.89 102.45
C TYR A 725 8.52 24.84 101.35
N THR A 726 7.28 24.42 101.10
CA THR A 726 6.91 23.53 99.98
C THR A 726 6.67 24.37 98.73
N VAL A 727 7.41 24.08 97.66
CA VAL A 727 7.32 24.85 96.41
C VAL A 727 6.54 24.07 95.37
N LYS A 728 5.65 24.75 94.66
CA LYS A 728 4.81 24.20 93.59
C LYS A 728 4.96 25.03 92.33
N LEU A 729 5.16 24.37 91.19
CA LEU A 729 5.09 24.97 89.86
C LEU A 729 4.01 24.26 89.05
N THR A 730 3.03 25.02 88.57
CA THR A 730 2.09 24.59 87.53
C THR A 730 2.47 25.22 86.21
N VAL A 731 2.68 24.41 85.17
CA VAL A 731 2.88 24.88 83.80
C VAL A 731 1.73 24.47 82.90
N THR A 732 1.36 25.34 81.96
CA THR A 732 0.20 25.14 81.07
C THR A 732 0.56 25.44 79.62
N ASN A 733 0.07 24.61 78.70
CA ASN A 733 -0.03 24.91 77.27
C ASN A 733 -1.46 24.62 76.78
N VAL A 734 -1.72 24.80 75.48
CA VAL A 734 -3.05 24.59 74.91
C VAL A 734 -3.52 23.13 74.96
N ALA A 735 -2.64 22.15 75.23
CA ALA A 735 -3.00 20.74 75.44
C ALA A 735 -3.34 20.41 76.91
N GLY A 736 -3.07 21.31 77.86
CA GLY A 736 -3.43 21.20 79.27
C GLY A 736 -2.34 21.68 80.22
N SER A 737 -2.51 21.38 81.51
CA SER A 737 -1.56 21.76 82.57
C SER A 737 -0.95 20.55 83.28
N ASN A 738 0.22 20.76 83.86
CA ASN A 738 0.86 19.82 84.78
C ASN A 738 1.49 20.58 85.94
N THR A 739 1.59 19.91 87.08
CA THR A 739 2.07 20.51 88.31
C THR A 739 3.13 19.63 88.95
N LYS A 740 4.23 20.24 89.37
CA LYS A 740 5.25 19.63 90.21
C LYS A 740 5.24 20.32 91.57
N THR A 741 5.26 19.51 92.62
CA THR A 741 5.38 19.97 94.02
C THR A 741 6.59 19.30 94.63
N ILE A 742 7.43 20.07 95.34
CA ILE A 742 8.55 19.54 96.12
C ILE A 742 8.37 20.02 97.56
N SER A 743 8.09 19.07 98.46
CA SER A 743 7.85 19.35 99.88
C SER A 743 9.15 19.76 100.58
N GLY A 744 9.08 20.82 101.39
CA GLY A 744 10.22 21.34 102.15
C GLY A 744 11.44 21.72 101.32
N TYR A 745 11.22 22.16 100.07
CA TYR A 745 12.27 22.39 99.10
C TYR A 745 13.22 23.54 99.46
N VAL A 746 12.74 24.54 100.21
CA VAL A 746 13.56 25.63 100.73
C VAL A 746 13.50 25.66 102.25
N THR A 747 14.66 25.68 102.92
CA THR A 747 14.77 25.79 104.38
C THR A 747 15.48 27.08 104.79
N VAL A 748 14.74 28.00 105.41
CA VAL A 748 15.25 29.27 105.92
C VAL A 748 15.46 29.15 107.43
N LYS A 749 16.68 29.39 107.88
CA LYS A 749 17.10 29.38 109.28
C LYS A 749 17.04 30.78 109.88
N LYS A 750 16.99 30.86 111.22
CA LYS A 750 17.10 32.13 111.94
C LYS A 750 18.44 32.80 111.73
#